data_AF-M2BD22-F1
#
_entry.id   AF-M2BD22-F1
#
_cell.length_a   1.000
_cell.length_b   1.000
_cell.length_c   1.000
_cell.angle_alpha   90.00
_cell.angle_beta   90.00
_cell.angle_gamma   90.00
#
_symmetry.space_group_name_H-M   'P 1'
#
loop_
_entity.id
_entity.type
_entity.pdbx_description
1 polymer ?
#
loop_
_entity_poly.entity_id
_entity_poly.type
_entity_poly.pdbx_seq_one_letter_code
_entity_poly.pdbx_strand_id
1 'polypeptide(L)'
;MKKLLKILTMVAAVLTTAVLFTTCKQFLDDPEDFLSYWAAEVVPTGYDIDIAKPYLISNDGVICVPSNNYLLSDGSVTVTIYLRNPKKFSLVMPSSTSSALDVQKIIHFPGFDADHQPKYSADNDYTLEQTPDKQALKLKYKSSFLKKHEWGTADIGPEITLKSTDGRQFNKKFSLNLKVNTAPSFDYKGVGKTYAGGKWYYVLIFQAKNMEEQATAGHYVHEDIKNLHIVKRDEAEAHYTVSNIDFPNKKIKWKTSDPFLDGATQLTAGDCEGTLPVLPTGDWLIYFKTDVEVSTSSALKTYEAWLSDKAGLLSNKVQGSTCIRKIGDIEVLSTPPHSSGTGSFSDRYKINCDGDGVQLEVWCQTPDEDVNILYWIWKENPTTQLIKSGEETASPNNHLKTIRLSAPADIGDTIRYKVKFNAKKTPGFGDNERFVYYELKRKVGSVIDGNEPNAWAKLKYAIEYENESEITIKNTIKAQNSSITIGGQIIKNYEQINVGREVKIKGFDTNAVINADSKCRIFNVANNRKLTLEKLKLTGGRALGSDDAANSGGGIYAGSGTTITMTGCTFDGNVASYDTSMGSSGLGGAVYAVQAANVIIKNCIFDKNMILTNGVHGVHDGETGKGGAVCMVSTANVTIEGCTFTGNKAKDGSGVCAFRSNSVIITKCIFKNNINALKGTAGYGGAVCALDGANVIITDCTLTGNKAEYGGAVAAIKNDSSTATSYITIKGGIIGGTGDEDANIAKGSSYGGGIYVGEGCDLKLQKNSAGQGVQIIGNMADHGGGLYAEKATVIMTGCTFTGNKEELPNNPNYISQMEGGAICAYGSTVTINDCTFRGNKAVFGGAIYASKLNPSQTLSPNNPASVITIKGGIIGGTNSNDANKADNLKDSGLGGGIYVGGDCSLTLQDFTAIKSVKILGNTARMLGNGIYVGRNGKLNMQGGTQVNENNDVYLGLSSKIYLSGALTTSGKAALITPDVYEASVQVLDGSIIAGTPQNYKKFKVTPKDGIPWYVASTGFLTTVEP
;
A
#
# COMPACT_ATOMS: atom_id res chain seq x y z
N MET A 1 81.04 -45.75 140.11
CA MET A 1 80.29 -46.24 138.93
C MET A 1 78.80 -45.85 138.87
N LYS A 2 78.05 -45.64 139.97
CA LYS A 2 76.62 -45.26 139.89
C LYS A 2 76.29 -43.81 139.45
N LYS A 3 77.25 -42.86 139.47
CA LYS A 3 77.01 -41.46 139.02
C LYS A 3 77.24 -41.22 137.51
N LEU A 4 78.00 -42.06 136.81
CA LEU A 4 78.26 -41.89 135.37
C LEU A 4 77.10 -42.42 134.51
N LEU A 5 76.40 -43.47 134.97
CA LEU A 5 75.33 -44.12 134.20
C LEU A 5 74.04 -43.28 134.14
N LYS A 6 73.77 -42.42 135.14
CA LYS A 6 72.58 -41.54 135.16
C LYS A 6 72.70 -40.30 134.26
N ILE A 7 73.93 -39.84 133.98
CA ILE A 7 74.17 -38.69 133.10
C ILE A 7 74.13 -39.13 131.63
N LEU A 8 74.66 -40.31 131.33
CA LEU A 8 74.64 -40.88 129.97
C LEU A 8 73.23 -41.30 129.49
N THR A 9 72.32 -41.68 130.39
CA THR A 9 70.94 -42.04 130.01
C THR A 9 70.05 -40.83 129.72
N MET A 10 70.28 -39.66 130.35
CA MET A 10 69.53 -38.44 130.04
C MET A 10 69.98 -37.76 128.74
N VAL A 11 71.26 -37.87 128.37
CA VAL A 11 71.77 -37.29 127.11
C VAL A 11 71.37 -38.14 125.89
N ALA A 12 71.25 -39.47 126.04
CA ALA A 12 70.85 -40.35 124.94
C ALA A 12 69.35 -40.25 124.57
N ALA A 13 68.46 -39.94 125.53
CA ALA A 13 67.01 -39.83 125.28
C ALA A 13 66.61 -38.53 124.55
N VAL A 14 67.36 -37.43 124.77
CA VAL A 14 67.09 -36.13 124.13
C VAL A 14 67.66 -36.08 122.69
N LEU A 15 68.74 -36.80 122.42
CA LEU A 15 69.32 -36.89 121.06
C LEU A 15 68.58 -37.86 120.13
N THR A 16 67.86 -38.87 120.67
CA THR A 16 67.10 -39.82 119.83
C THR A 16 65.74 -39.29 119.39
N THR A 17 65.11 -38.37 120.12
CA THR A 17 63.84 -37.75 119.71
C THR A 17 64.00 -36.63 118.67
N ALA A 18 65.17 -36.00 118.57
CA ALA A 18 65.45 -35.00 117.52
C ALA A 18 65.78 -35.64 116.15
N VAL A 19 66.30 -36.87 116.13
CA VAL A 19 66.69 -37.57 114.89
C VAL A 19 65.52 -38.34 114.24
N LEU A 20 64.40 -38.52 114.93
CA LEU A 20 63.20 -39.19 114.39
C LEU A 20 62.33 -38.28 113.50
N PHE A 21 62.52 -36.95 113.53
CA PHE A 21 61.79 -36.02 112.66
C PHE A 21 62.47 -35.74 111.32
N THR A 22 63.75 -36.11 111.14
CA THR A 22 64.50 -35.86 109.90
C THR A 22 64.40 -36.97 108.85
N THR A 23 63.66 -38.05 109.14
CA THR A 23 63.51 -39.20 108.21
C THR A 23 62.08 -39.42 107.71
N CYS A 24 61.10 -38.67 108.22
CA CYS A 24 59.72 -38.71 107.74
C CYS A 24 59.47 -37.58 106.73
N LYS A 25 59.42 -37.94 105.44
CA LYS A 25 59.25 -37.02 104.30
C LYS A 25 58.10 -36.00 104.46
N GLN A 26 57.03 -36.40 105.16
CA GLN A 26 55.87 -35.55 105.49
C GLN A 26 56.17 -34.33 106.39
N PHE A 27 57.32 -34.28 107.07
CA PHE A 27 57.74 -33.15 107.92
C PHE A 27 58.92 -32.35 107.32
N LEU A 28 59.41 -32.74 106.14
CA LEU A 28 60.49 -32.07 105.41
C LEU A 28 60.01 -31.41 104.12
N ASP A 29 58.97 -31.98 103.49
CA ASP A 29 58.31 -31.36 102.34
C ASP A 29 57.42 -30.21 102.82
N ASP A 30 57.29 -29.15 102.01
CA ASP A 30 56.36 -28.04 102.29
C ASP A 30 54.96 -28.63 102.56
N PRO A 31 54.34 -28.38 103.74
CA PRO A 31 53.05 -28.93 104.09
C PRO A 31 51.98 -28.66 103.04
N GLU A 32 52.04 -27.50 102.36
CA GLU A 32 51.11 -27.18 101.28
C GLU A 32 51.36 -28.05 100.04
N ASP A 33 52.61 -28.36 99.69
CA ASP A 33 52.93 -29.25 98.57
C ASP A 33 52.58 -30.71 98.84
N PHE A 34 52.83 -31.19 100.06
CA PHE A 34 52.44 -32.54 100.48
C PHE A 34 50.91 -32.68 100.48
N LEU A 35 50.19 -31.76 101.15
CA LEU A 35 48.72 -31.81 101.19
C LEU A 35 48.10 -31.61 99.80
N SER A 36 48.65 -30.72 98.96
CA SER A 36 48.17 -30.52 97.59
C SER A 36 48.48 -31.70 96.65
N TYR A 37 49.55 -32.46 96.89
CA TYR A 37 49.81 -33.72 96.18
C TYR A 37 48.77 -34.79 96.52
N TRP A 38 48.40 -34.91 97.79
CA TRP A 38 47.42 -35.90 98.24
C TRP A 38 45.97 -35.51 97.95
N ALA A 39 45.66 -34.21 97.86
CA ALA A 39 44.34 -33.69 97.48
C ALA A 39 44.11 -33.58 95.96
N ALA A 40 45.16 -33.72 95.13
CA ALA A 40 45.04 -33.59 93.68
C ALA A 40 44.30 -34.77 93.03
N GLU A 41 43.30 -34.45 92.20
CA GLU A 41 42.59 -35.41 91.36
C GLU A 41 43.07 -35.36 89.90
N VAL A 42 43.04 -36.52 89.22
CA VAL A 42 43.11 -36.59 87.76
C VAL A 42 41.70 -36.73 87.22
N VAL A 43 41.32 -35.82 86.32
CA VAL A 43 39.96 -35.76 85.75
C VAL A 43 40.04 -35.61 84.23
N PRO A 44 39.28 -36.39 83.44
CA PRO A 44 39.12 -36.15 82.01
C PRO A 44 38.40 -34.82 81.75
N THR A 45 38.94 -33.96 80.91
CA THR A 45 38.38 -32.62 80.61
C THR A 45 37.76 -32.52 79.22
N GLY A 46 38.00 -33.48 78.35
CA GLY A 46 37.49 -33.53 76.99
C GLY A 46 38.21 -34.61 76.17
N TYR A 47 37.82 -34.76 74.91
CA TYR A 47 38.47 -35.66 73.99
C TYR A 47 38.53 -35.07 72.57
N ASP A 48 39.43 -35.59 71.76
CA ASP A 48 39.50 -35.37 70.32
C ASP A 48 39.73 -36.72 69.61
N ILE A 49 39.03 -36.91 68.50
CA ILE A 49 39.19 -38.08 67.61
C ILE A 49 39.84 -37.60 66.31
N ASP A 50 40.88 -38.29 65.87
CA ASP A 50 41.70 -37.97 64.70
C ASP A 50 41.05 -38.32 63.34
N ILE A 51 39.75 -38.02 63.21
CA ILE A 51 38.97 -38.19 61.98
C ILE A 51 38.48 -36.84 61.46
N ALA A 52 37.94 -36.80 60.23
CA ALA A 52 37.40 -35.58 59.64
C ALA A 52 36.28 -34.96 60.51
N LYS A 53 36.32 -33.64 60.70
CA LYS A 53 35.34 -32.86 61.46
C LYS A 53 34.42 -32.07 60.49
N PRO A 54 33.14 -31.81 60.84
CA PRO A 54 32.46 -32.24 62.07
C PRO A 54 32.24 -33.75 62.12
N TYR A 55 32.19 -34.33 63.33
CA TYR A 55 31.94 -35.76 63.49
C TYR A 55 30.56 -36.13 62.97
N LEU A 56 30.49 -37.27 62.28
CA LEU A 56 29.23 -37.80 61.81
C LEU A 56 28.51 -38.51 62.95
N ILE A 57 27.21 -38.27 63.04
CA ILE A 57 26.35 -38.77 64.10
C ILE A 57 25.24 -39.58 63.44
N SER A 58 25.06 -40.82 63.86
CA SER A 58 23.95 -41.68 63.40
C SER A 58 22.60 -41.18 63.94
N ASN A 59 21.49 -41.65 63.36
CA ASN A 59 20.14 -41.26 63.74
C ASN A 59 19.80 -41.52 65.22
N ASP A 60 20.52 -42.44 65.88
CA ASP A 60 20.40 -42.75 67.32
C ASP A 60 21.28 -41.85 68.22
N GLY A 61 21.95 -40.84 67.65
CA GLY A 61 22.71 -39.83 68.38
C GLY A 61 24.13 -40.23 68.76
N VAL A 62 24.68 -41.30 68.19
CA VAL A 62 26.02 -41.81 68.50
C VAL A 62 27.06 -41.32 67.48
N ILE A 63 28.28 -41.01 67.94
CA ILE A 63 29.39 -40.65 67.06
C ILE A 63 29.86 -41.89 66.29
N CYS A 64 29.95 -41.77 64.97
CA CYS A 64 30.46 -42.80 64.09
C CYS A 64 31.88 -42.46 63.60
N VAL A 65 32.79 -43.42 63.72
CA VAL A 65 34.13 -43.36 63.13
C VAL A 65 34.21 -44.29 61.91
N PRO A 66 35.00 -43.97 60.89
CA PRO A 66 35.18 -44.86 59.74
C PRO A 66 35.99 -46.10 60.14
N SER A 67 35.76 -47.24 59.47
CA SER A 67 36.61 -48.43 59.68
C SER A 67 38.03 -48.30 59.12
N ASN A 68 38.21 -47.32 58.22
CA ASN A 68 39.49 -46.96 57.66
C ASN A 68 39.66 -45.44 57.70
N ASN A 69 40.52 -44.97 58.59
CA ASN A 69 40.82 -43.55 58.69
C ASN A 69 41.85 -43.13 57.64
N TYR A 70 41.37 -42.55 56.54
CA TYR A 70 42.22 -42.09 55.44
C TYR A 70 43.17 -40.94 55.79
N LEU A 71 43.05 -40.32 56.98
CA LEU A 71 44.01 -39.32 57.45
C LEU A 71 45.32 -39.95 57.96
N LEU A 72 45.32 -41.25 58.26
CA LEU A 72 46.47 -41.99 58.78
C LEU A 72 46.81 -43.17 57.87
N SER A 73 48.11 -43.36 57.61
CA SER A 73 48.58 -44.41 56.70
C SER A 73 48.31 -45.84 57.18
N ASP A 74 48.01 -46.02 58.47
CA ASP A 74 47.68 -47.32 59.07
C ASP A 74 46.16 -47.51 59.29
N GLY A 75 45.33 -46.57 58.82
CA GLY A 75 43.87 -46.63 58.87
C GLY A 75 43.27 -46.60 60.29
N SER A 76 44.09 -46.33 61.30
CA SER A 76 43.70 -46.37 62.71
C SER A 76 42.90 -45.15 63.16
N VAL A 77 42.19 -45.27 64.28
CA VAL A 77 41.49 -44.15 64.92
C VAL A 77 42.01 -43.99 66.34
N THR A 78 42.49 -42.80 66.66
CA THR A 78 42.99 -42.44 67.99
C THR A 78 42.04 -41.47 68.67
N VAL A 79 41.51 -41.89 69.82
CA VAL A 79 40.83 -41.02 70.77
C VAL A 79 41.87 -40.47 71.74
N THR A 80 42.15 -39.18 71.63
CA THR A 80 42.99 -38.45 72.59
C THR A 80 42.10 -37.90 73.69
N ILE A 81 42.30 -38.36 74.92
CA ILE A 81 41.54 -37.97 76.10
C ILE A 81 42.38 -37.00 76.90
N TYR A 82 41.95 -35.74 76.98
CA TYR A 82 42.66 -34.71 77.73
C TYR A 82 42.39 -34.87 79.22
N LEU A 83 43.44 -34.80 80.03
CA LEU A 83 43.39 -34.93 81.48
C LEU A 83 43.79 -33.60 82.14
N ARG A 84 43.06 -33.20 83.17
CA ARG A 84 43.59 -32.27 84.17
C ARG A 84 44.40 -33.08 85.17
N ASN A 85 45.72 -33.10 85.00
CA ASN A 85 46.65 -33.83 85.86
C ASN A 85 47.69 -32.86 86.48
N PRO A 86 47.31 -32.06 87.48
CA PRO A 86 48.10 -30.92 87.96
C PRO A 86 49.42 -31.35 88.60
N LYS A 87 49.49 -32.57 89.15
CA LYS A 87 50.69 -33.12 89.81
C LYS A 87 51.40 -34.19 88.96
N LYS A 88 51.06 -34.31 87.67
CA LYS A 88 51.72 -35.22 86.71
C LYS A 88 51.80 -36.66 87.22
N PHE A 89 50.69 -37.18 87.72
CA PHE A 89 50.58 -38.57 88.14
C PHE A 89 50.82 -39.52 86.97
N SER A 90 51.70 -40.49 87.18
CA SER A 90 51.78 -41.66 86.32
C SER A 90 50.58 -42.54 86.62
N LEU A 91 49.84 -42.91 85.59
CA LEU A 91 48.66 -43.75 85.69
C LEU A 91 49.02 -45.21 85.38
N VAL A 92 48.28 -46.14 85.99
CA VAL A 92 48.36 -47.56 85.68
C VAL A 92 47.83 -47.76 84.27
N MET A 93 48.71 -48.20 83.38
CA MET A 93 48.40 -48.51 81.99
C MET A 93 48.51 -50.03 81.77
N PRO A 94 47.73 -50.61 80.84
CA PRO A 94 47.88 -52.01 80.48
C PRO A 94 49.28 -52.29 79.93
N SER A 95 49.83 -53.47 80.21
CA SER A 95 51.12 -53.93 79.67
C SER A 95 50.95 -55.27 78.95
N SER A 96 51.94 -55.67 78.13
CA SER A 96 51.95 -56.98 77.46
C SER A 96 51.97 -58.18 78.42
N THR A 97 52.23 -57.95 79.71
CA THR A 97 52.23 -58.97 80.77
C THR A 97 50.98 -58.93 81.66
N SER A 98 50.06 -57.98 81.43
CA SER A 98 48.82 -57.85 82.21
C SER A 98 47.82 -58.96 81.88
N SER A 99 47.14 -59.53 82.89
CA SER A 99 46.05 -60.48 82.67
C SER A 99 44.81 -59.78 82.10
N ALA A 100 43.95 -60.50 81.36
CA ALA A 100 42.72 -59.91 80.81
C ALA A 100 41.83 -59.24 81.87
N LEU A 101 41.72 -59.84 83.06
CA LEU A 101 40.98 -59.29 84.20
C LEU A 101 41.61 -58.01 84.75
N ASP A 102 42.95 -57.86 84.68
CA ASP A 102 43.62 -56.65 85.13
C ASP A 102 43.51 -55.52 84.11
N VAL A 103 43.53 -55.83 82.81
CA VAL A 103 43.24 -54.85 81.76
C VAL A 103 41.82 -54.31 81.89
N GLN A 104 40.83 -55.18 82.16
CA GLN A 104 39.42 -54.77 82.35
C GLN A 104 39.20 -53.85 83.56
N LYS A 105 40.07 -53.89 84.58
CA LYS A 105 40.03 -52.93 85.70
C LYS A 105 40.50 -51.52 85.29
N ILE A 106 41.26 -51.41 84.20
CA ILE A 106 41.81 -50.15 83.69
C ILE A 106 40.89 -49.58 82.60
N ILE A 107 40.54 -50.40 81.62
CA ILE A 107 39.66 -50.04 80.50
C ILE A 107 38.69 -51.18 80.21
N HIS A 108 37.41 -50.84 80.14
CA HIS A 108 36.31 -51.75 79.85
C HIS A 108 35.49 -51.21 78.68
N PHE A 109 34.88 -52.07 77.87
CA PHE A 109 34.03 -51.69 76.75
C PHE A 109 32.61 -52.23 77.02
N PRO A 110 31.67 -51.38 77.49
CA PRO A 110 30.33 -51.83 77.89
C PRO A 110 29.50 -52.42 76.75
N GLY A 111 29.82 -52.09 75.50
CA GLY A 111 29.15 -52.63 74.32
C GLY A 111 29.51 -54.08 73.97
N PHE A 112 30.37 -54.72 74.77
CA PHE A 112 30.83 -56.10 74.58
C PHE A 112 30.57 -56.94 75.83
N ASP A 113 30.28 -58.23 75.64
CA ASP A 113 30.19 -59.18 76.75
C ASP A 113 31.52 -59.31 77.51
N ALA A 114 31.47 -59.68 78.79
CA ALA A 114 32.64 -59.76 79.66
C ALA A 114 33.73 -60.74 79.14
N ASP A 115 33.32 -61.81 78.45
CA ASP A 115 34.21 -62.82 77.87
C ASP A 115 34.74 -62.45 76.47
N HIS A 116 34.20 -61.39 75.86
CA HIS A 116 34.51 -60.96 74.48
C HIS A 116 34.99 -59.50 74.39
N GLN A 117 35.60 -59.00 75.47
CA GLN A 117 36.19 -57.66 75.49
C GLN A 117 37.28 -57.51 74.42
N PRO A 118 37.41 -56.32 73.79
CA PRO A 118 38.51 -56.01 72.88
C PRO A 118 39.87 -56.32 73.51
N LYS A 119 40.79 -56.87 72.71
CA LYS A 119 42.11 -57.32 73.19
C LYS A 119 43.15 -56.20 73.14
N TYR A 120 43.75 -55.89 74.28
CA TYR A 120 44.91 -55.01 74.38
C TYR A 120 46.19 -55.72 73.87
N SER A 121 46.84 -55.17 72.84
CA SER A 121 48.27 -55.39 72.54
C SER A 121 48.73 -54.48 71.38
N ALA A 122 50.04 -54.42 71.15
CA ALA A 122 50.59 -53.73 69.98
C ALA A 122 50.08 -54.29 68.62
N ASP A 123 49.70 -55.58 68.62
CA ASP A 123 49.30 -56.37 67.44
C ASP A 123 47.79 -56.74 67.40
N ASN A 124 46.99 -56.35 68.41
CA ASN A 124 45.57 -56.74 68.56
C ASN A 124 44.61 -55.56 68.28
N ASP A 125 43.55 -55.39 69.09
CA ASP A 125 42.40 -54.56 68.73
C ASP A 125 42.61 -53.07 69.06
N TYR A 126 43.29 -52.78 70.18
CA TYR A 126 43.64 -51.40 70.58
C TYR A 126 44.93 -51.32 71.42
N THR A 127 45.50 -50.11 71.47
CA THR A 127 46.52 -49.72 72.47
C THR A 127 46.02 -48.54 73.30
N LEU A 128 46.46 -48.45 74.55
CA LEU A 128 46.14 -47.37 75.49
C LEU A 128 47.42 -46.92 76.18
N GLU A 129 47.80 -45.67 75.95
CA GLU A 129 49.04 -45.10 76.47
C GLU A 129 48.80 -43.74 77.12
N GLN A 130 49.52 -43.46 78.20
CA GLN A 130 49.59 -42.11 78.76
C GLN A 130 50.67 -41.30 78.01
N THR A 131 50.38 -40.05 77.65
CA THR A 131 51.36 -39.19 76.98
C THR A 131 52.58 -38.91 77.89
N PRO A 132 53.78 -38.66 77.34
CA PRO A 132 54.98 -38.40 78.14
C PRO A 132 54.87 -37.22 79.12
N ASP A 133 54.10 -36.19 78.76
CA ASP A 133 53.81 -35.03 79.63
C ASP A 133 52.76 -35.31 80.72
N LYS A 134 52.13 -36.48 80.64
CA LYS A 134 51.10 -37.04 81.51
C LYS A 134 49.78 -36.27 81.51
N GLN A 135 49.55 -35.43 80.51
CA GLN A 135 48.34 -34.60 80.38
C GLN A 135 47.26 -35.22 79.50
N ALA A 136 47.50 -36.37 78.86
CA ALA A 136 46.48 -37.04 78.06
C ALA A 136 46.65 -38.57 78.07
N LEU A 137 45.57 -39.26 77.68
CA LEU A 137 45.60 -40.66 77.26
C LEU A 137 45.36 -40.74 75.76
N LYS A 138 46.04 -41.67 75.10
CA LYS A 138 45.81 -42.01 73.69
C LYS A 138 45.29 -43.43 73.62
N LEU A 139 44.01 -43.57 73.30
CA LEU A 139 43.37 -44.84 72.97
C LEU A 139 43.36 -44.98 71.46
N LYS A 140 44.16 -45.90 70.92
CA LYS A 140 44.29 -46.12 69.48
C LYS A 140 43.63 -47.44 69.09
N TYR A 141 42.53 -47.37 68.37
CA TYR A 141 41.87 -48.52 67.74
C TYR A 141 42.56 -48.84 66.41
N LYS A 142 42.86 -50.13 66.18
CA LYS A 142 43.50 -50.58 64.94
C LYS A 142 42.45 -50.77 63.83
N SER A 143 42.81 -50.49 62.58
CA SER A 143 41.90 -50.63 61.43
C SER A 143 41.29 -52.02 61.33
N SER A 144 42.04 -53.09 61.63
CA SER A 144 41.53 -54.47 61.61
C SER A 144 40.41 -54.74 62.61
N PHE A 145 40.38 -54.04 63.75
CA PHE A 145 39.30 -54.10 64.72
C PHE A 145 38.12 -53.25 64.28
N LEU A 146 38.38 -52.02 63.83
CA LEU A 146 37.34 -51.12 63.35
C LEU A 146 36.54 -51.76 62.20
N LYS A 147 37.24 -52.34 61.22
CA LYS A 147 36.66 -53.08 60.09
C LYS A 147 35.74 -54.25 60.46
N LYS A 148 35.97 -54.93 61.58
CA LYS A 148 35.07 -56.00 62.06
C LYS A 148 33.74 -55.46 62.59
N HIS A 149 33.72 -54.21 62.99
CA HIS A 149 32.57 -53.56 63.62
C HIS A 149 31.89 -52.53 62.70
N GLU A 150 32.22 -52.54 61.41
CA GLU A 150 31.58 -51.75 60.37
C GLU A 150 30.04 -51.91 60.40
N TRP A 151 29.32 -50.94 59.85
CA TRP A 151 27.86 -50.83 59.87
C TRP A 151 27.24 -50.62 61.26
N GLY A 152 28.04 -50.21 62.24
CA GLY A 152 27.60 -49.90 63.60
C GLY A 152 27.14 -51.13 64.37
N THR A 153 27.71 -52.30 64.06
CA THR A 153 27.31 -53.60 64.62
C THR A 153 27.61 -53.77 66.11
N ALA A 154 28.50 -52.95 66.68
CA ALA A 154 28.79 -52.89 68.11
C ALA A 154 29.13 -51.46 68.57
N ASP A 155 28.92 -51.17 69.85
CA ASP A 155 29.43 -49.96 70.51
C ASP A 155 30.85 -50.22 71.02
N ILE A 156 31.83 -49.57 70.39
CA ILE A 156 33.25 -49.65 70.71
C ILE A 156 33.70 -48.61 71.74
N GLY A 157 32.73 -47.92 72.36
CA GLY A 157 32.94 -46.94 73.40
C GLY A 157 33.71 -47.48 74.61
N PRO A 158 34.79 -46.80 75.05
CA PRO A 158 35.56 -47.20 76.22
C PRO A 158 35.00 -46.57 77.50
N GLU A 159 35.12 -47.29 78.61
CA GLU A 159 35.10 -46.76 79.97
C GLU A 159 36.46 -46.94 80.63
N ILE A 160 37.14 -45.85 80.95
CA ILE A 160 38.50 -45.86 81.50
C ILE A 160 38.49 -45.41 82.96
N THR A 161 39.02 -46.26 83.84
CA THR A 161 39.22 -45.97 85.26
C THR A 161 40.63 -45.44 85.47
N LEU A 162 40.74 -44.23 86.05
CA LEU A 162 42.03 -43.58 86.29
C LEU A 162 42.58 -44.00 87.67
N LYS A 163 43.69 -44.73 87.66
CA LYS A 163 44.41 -45.14 88.87
C LYS A 163 45.87 -44.73 88.77
N SER A 164 46.44 -44.11 89.80
CA SER A 164 47.87 -43.80 89.85
C SER A 164 48.72 -45.01 90.22
N THR A 165 49.97 -45.04 89.78
CA THR A 165 50.95 -46.09 90.11
C THR A 165 51.29 -46.16 91.60
N ASP A 166 51.00 -45.12 92.38
CA ASP A 166 51.13 -45.13 93.85
C ASP A 166 49.95 -45.78 94.57
N GLY A 167 48.98 -46.33 93.83
CA GLY A 167 47.87 -47.12 94.35
C GLY A 167 46.54 -46.35 94.45
N ARG A 168 46.55 -45.02 94.28
CA ARG A 168 45.33 -44.20 94.38
C ARG A 168 44.42 -44.36 93.17
N GLN A 169 43.12 -44.53 93.41
CA GLN A 169 42.09 -44.50 92.38
C GLN A 169 41.36 -43.16 92.41
N PHE A 170 41.18 -42.52 91.25
CA PHE A 170 40.48 -41.25 91.14
C PHE A 170 38.99 -41.45 90.89
N ASN A 171 38.16 -40.49 91.35
CA ASN A 171 36.70 -40.61 91.35
C ASN A 171 36.05 -40.49 89.97
N LYS A 172 36.74 -39.86 89.01
CA LYS A 172 36.19 -39.60 87.68
C LYS A 172 36.72 -40.61 86.66
N LYS A 173 35.80 -41.28 85.98
CA LYS A 173 36.06 -42.14 84.83
C LYS A 173 35.87 -41.35 83.53
N PHE A 174 36.45 -41.84 82.45
CA PHE A 174 36.13 -41.39 81.09
C PHE A 174 35.20 -42.40 80.43
N SER A 175 34.11 -41.95 79.83
CA SER A 175 33.20 -42.78 79.04
C SER A 175 32.87 -42.05 77.73
N LEU A 176 32.84 -42.77 76.60
CA LEU A 176 32.49 -42.23 75.28
C LEU A 176 31.67 -43.28 74.52
N ASN A 177 30.52 -42.91 73.96
CA ASN A 177 29.77 -43.78 73.05
C ASN A 177 30.34 -43.65 71.64
N LEU A 178 30.70 -44.76 71.01
CA LEU A 178 31.40 -44.74 69.74
C LEU A 178 31.04 -45.95 68.91
N LYS A 179 30.57 -45.76 67.67
CA LYS A 179 30.32 -46.85 66.71
C LYS A 179 31.25 -46.75 65.52
N VAL A 180 31.45 -47.85 64.82
CA VAL A 180 32.19 -47.87 63.56
C VAL A 180 31.21 -47.95 62.40
N ASN A 181 31.13 -46.90 61.59
CA ASN A 181 30.35 -46.90 60.35
C ASN A 181 30.89 -45.86 59.38
N THR A 182 31.19 -46.29 58.15
CA THR A 182 31.83 -45.47 57.13
C THR A 182 30.76 -44.84 56.25
N ALA A 183 30.64 -43.52 56.34
CA ALA A 183 29.66 -42.78 55.57
C ALA A 183 29.88 -42.94 54.05
N PRO A 184 28.80 -43.03 53.24
CA PRO A 184 28.90 -43.11 51.79
C PRO A 184 29.59 -41.88 51.19
N SER A 185 30.14 -42.02 49.99
CA SER A 185 30.76 -40.90 49.25
C SER A 185 30.21 -40.82 47.82
N PHE A 186 30.08 -39.61 47.30
CA PHE A 186 29.28 -39.34 46.10
C PHE A 186 29.89 -38.28 45.18
N ASP A 187 29.84 -38.48 43.86
CA ASP A 187 30.36 -37.54 42.85
C ASP A 187 29.31 -37.25 41.77
N TYR A 188 29.28 -36.03 41.22
CA TYR A 188 28.62 -35.74 39.93
C TYR A 188 29.59 -36.02 38.78
N LYS A 189 29.14 -36.75 37.76
CA LYS A 189 29.98 -37.21 36.63
C LYS A 189 29.60 -36.62 35.28
N GLY A 190 28.39 -36.12 35.11
CA GLY A 190 28.00 -35.43 33.88
C GLY A 190 26.53 -35.55 33.56
N VAL A 191 26.21 -35.18 32.32
CA VAL A 191 24.84 -35.15 31.81
C VAL A 191 24.79 -35.84 30.45
N GLY A 192 23.75 -36.64 30.25
CA GLY A 192 23.40 -37.27 28.99
C GLY A 192 21.93 -37.03 28.64
N LYS A 193 21.40 -37.84 27.72
CA LYS A 193 19.98 -37.83 27.35
C LYS A 193 19.39 -39.24 27.23
N THR A 194 18.07 -39.35 27.31
CA THR A 194 17.33 -40.59 27.05
C THR A 194 16.08 -40.29 26.24
N TYR A 195 15.60 -41.25 25.45
CA TYR A 195 14.37 -41.12 24.68
C TYR A 195 13.22 -41.84 25.39
N ALA A 196 12.15 -41.12 25.71
CA ALA A 196 10.99 -41.68 26.39
C ALA A 196 9.72 -40.94 25.96
N GLY A 197 8.64 -41.68 25.66
CA GLY A 197 7.33 -41.08 25.36
C GLY A 197 7.32 -40.12 24.16
N GLY A 198 8.15 -40.38 23.14
CA GLY A 198 8.22 -39.55 21.92
C GLY A 198 9.22 -38.39 21.99
N LYS A 199 9.84 -38.14 23.15
CA LYS A 199 10.70 -36.97 23.40
C LYS A 199 12.03 -37.36 24.05
N TRP A 200 13.03 -36.51 23.90
CA TRP A 200 14.32 -36.64 24.58
C TRP A 200 14.29 -35.91 25.93
N TYR A 201 14.83 -36.51 26.99
CA TYR A 201 14.96 -35.92 28.33
C TYR A 201 16.40 -35.96 28.81
N TYR A 202 16.80 -34.98 29.64
CA TYR A 202 18.13 -34.98 30.25
C TYR A 202 18.26 -36.08 31.31
N VAL A 203 19.46 -36.64 31.40
CA VAL A 203 19.85 -37.63 32.40
C VAL A 203 21.05 -37.10 33.16
N LEU A 204 20.92 -36.92 34.48
CA LEU A 204 22.04 -36.57 35.35
C LEU A 204 22.73 -37.83 35.83
N ILE A 205 24.06 -37.80 35.82
CA ILE A 205 24.88 -38.98 36.10
C ILE A 205 25.74 -38.69 37.32
N PHE A 206 25.54 -39.52 38.34
CA PHE A 206 26.30 -39.48 39.58
C PHE A 206 27.09 -40.78 39.76
N GLN A 207 28.04 -40.81 40.70
CA GLN A 207 28.82 -42.01 41.01
C GLN A 207 28.92 -42.20 42.52
N ALA A 208 28.57 -43.40 43.00
CA ALA A 208 28.87 -43.83 44.36
C ALA A 208 30.35 -44.25 44.45
N LYS A 209 31.05 -43.77 45.47
CA LYS A 209 32.49 -43.98 45.65
C LYS A 209 32.77 -45.03 46.71
N ASN A 210 33.99 -45.59 46.64
CA ASN A 210 34.53 -46.55 47.61
C ASN A 210 33.68 -47.81 47.83
N MET A 211 32.76 -48.11 46.90
CA MET A 211 31.83 -49.24 47.00
C MET A 211 32.55 -50.59 47.13
N GLU A 212 33.75 -50.72 46.58
CA GLU A 212 34.51 -51.98 46.59
C GLU A 212 35.48 -52.10 47.78
N GLU A 213 35.50 -51.15 48.71
CA GLU A 213 36.34 -51.23 49.91
C GLU A 213 35.83 -52.34 50.86
N GLN A 214 36.73 -53.25 51.25
CA GLN A 214 36.38 -54.39 52.11
C GLN A 214 36.42 -54.01 53.59
N ALA A 215 35.31 -54.31 54.27
CA ALA A 215 35.21 -54.32 55.73
C ALA A 215 35.81 -55.63 56.26
N THR A 216 35.24 -56.78 55.88
CA THR A 216 35.81 -58.10 56.15
C THR A 216 35.90 -58.91 54.87
N ALA A 217 36.58 -60.06 54.89
CA ALA A 217 36.71 -60.88 53.70
C ALA A 217 35.33 -61.27 53.15
N GLY A 218 35.00 -60.80 51.94
CA GLY A 218 33.71 -61.05 51.28
C GLY A 218 32.60 -60.05 51.59
N HIS A 219 32.85 -59.03 52.43
CA HIS A 219 31.89 -57.98 52.75
C HIS A 219 32.43 -56.56 52.55
N TYR A 220 31.61 -55.65 52.04
CA TYR A 220 31.99 -54.30 51.63
C TYR A 220 31.44 -53.19 52.53
N VAL A 221 32.24 -52.16 52.79
CA VAL A 221 31.90 -51.07 53.73
C VAL A 221 30.56 -50.40 53.44
N HIS A 222 30.11 -50.35 52.19
CA HIS A 222 28.86 -49.68 51.79
C HIS A 222 27.71 -50.63 51.42
N GLU A 223 27.64 -51.81 52.03
CA GLU A 223 26.49 -52.75 51.92
C GLU A 223 25.17 -52.18 52.49
N ASP A 224 25.23 -51.08 53.23
CA ASP A 224 24.13 -50.51 53.97
C ASP A 224 23.61 -49.17 53.41
N ILE A 225 24.04 -48.76 52.21
CA ILE A 225 23.44 -47.60 51.52
C ILE A 225 21.93 -47.83 51.35
N LYS A 226 21.12 -46.86 51.80
CA LYS A 226 19.67 -46.97 51.89
C LYS A 226 18.93 -46.05 50.92
N ASN A 227 19.30 -44.77 50.83
CA ASN A 227 18.58 -43.82 50.00
C ASN A 227 19.52 -42.95 49.16
N LEU A 228 19.01 -42.49 48.02
CA LEU A 228 19.50 -41.35 47.26
C LEU A 228 18.50 -40.21 47.39
N HIS A 229 18.98 -39.07 47.85
CA HIS A 229 18.23 -37.82 47.98
C HIS A 229 18.56 -36.92 46.78
N ILE A 230 17.54 -36.33 46.16
CA ILE A 230 17.68 -35.39 45.04
C ILE A 230 16.69 -34.23 45.22
N VAL A 231 17.21 -33.01 45.10
CA VAL A 231 16.44 -31.76 45.15
C VAL A 231 16.66 -31.01 43.83
N LYS A 232 15.60 -30.77 43.07
CA LYS A 232 15.62 -29.77 41.99
C LYS A 232 15.48 -28.40 42.64
N ARG A 233 16.32 -27.43 42.28
CA ARG A 233 16.32 -26.11 42.93
C ARG A 233 14.90 -25.50 42.93
N ASP A 234 14.48 -25.00 44.10
CA ASP A 234 13.15 -24.43 44.39
C ASP A 234 11.98 -25.43 44.40
N GLU A 235 12.25 -26.74 44.38
CA GLU A 235 11.26 -27.79 44.54
C GLU A 235 11.52 -28.62 45.82
N ALA A 236 10.52 -29.43 46.21
CA ALA A 236 10.62 -30.30 47.38
C ALA A 236 11.64 -31.43 47.17
N GLU A 237 12.25 -31.89 48.27
CA GLU A 237 13.18 -33.02 48.26
C GLU A 237 12.48 -34.33 47.88
N ALA A 238 13.07 -35.05 46.93
CA ALA A 238 12.69 -36.43 46.60
C ALA A 238 13.75 -37.40 47.16
N HIS A 239 13.29 -38.49 47.79
CA HIS A 239 14.14 -39.57 48.24
C HIS A 239 13.77 -40.89 47.56
N TYR A 240 14.78 -41.65 47.14
CA TYR A 240 14.63 -42.92 46.46
C TYR A 240 15.36 -44.02 47.23
N THR A 241 14.63 -45.08 47.59
CA THR A 241 15.18 -46.17 48.38
C THR A 241 15.84 -47.23 47.50
N VAL A 242 17.07 -47.59 47.84
CA VAL A 242 17.84 -48.67 47.20
C VAL A 242 17.12 -50.00 47.41
N SER A 243 16.88 -50.75 46.33
CA SER A 243 16.25 -52.06 46.39
C SER A 243 17.25 -53.19 46.62
N ASN A 244 18.42 -53.10 45.98
CA ASN A 244 19.54 -54.01 46.15
C ASN A 244 20.86 -53.36 45.70
N ILE A 245 21.99 -53.74 46.30
CA ILE A 245 23.33 -53.37 45.83
C ILE A 245 23.95 -54.61 45.18
N ASP A 246 24.22 -54.54 43.89
CA ASP A 246 24.75 -55.63 43.08
C ASP A 246 26.26 -55.44 42.88
N PHE A 247 27.05 -55.95 43.83
CA PHE A 247 28.51 -55.85 43.80
C PHE A 247 29.17 -56.55 42.61
N PRO A 248 28.75 -57.78 42.19
CA PRO A 248 29.32 -58.42 41.01
C PRO A 248 29.17 -57.61 39.72
N ASN A 249 28.02 -56.95 39.54
CA ASN A 249 27.76 -56.10 38.38
C ASN A 249 28.06 -54.61 38.62
N LYS A 250 28.55 -54.26 39.82
CA LYS A 250 28.91 -52.91 40.25
C LYS A 250 27.82 -51.87 40.04
N LYS A 251 26.58 -52.22 40.40
CA LYS A 251 25.37 -51.42 40.21
C LYS A 251 24.58 -51.28 41.50
N ILE A 252 23.95 -50.12 41.68
CA ILE A 252 22.89 -49.92 42.67
C ILE A 252 21.55 -50.10 41.95
N LYS A 253 20.69 -50.97 42.47
CA LYS A 253 19.36 -51.25 41.92
C LYS A 253 18.28 -50.45 42.66
N TRP A 254 17.29 -50.02 41.89
CA TRP A 254 16.17 -49.17 42.34
C TRP A 254 14.84 -49.89 42.13
N LYS A 255 13.71 -49.31 42.54
CA LYS A 255 12.40 -49.88 42.20
C LYS A 255 12.09 -49.58 40.73
N THR A 256 11.34 -50.45 40.06
CA THR A 256 11.01 -50.32 38.62
C THR A 256 10.26 -49.03 38.28
N SER A 257 9.55 -48.42 39.23
CA SER A 257 8.83 -47.15 39.08
C SER A 257 9.71 -45.91 39.24
N ASP A 258 10.93 -46.05 39.76
CA ASP A 258 11.81 -44.93 40.05
C ASP A 258 12.47 -44.42 38.75
N PRO A 259 12.84 -43.13 38.67
CA PRO A 259 13.36 -42.51 37.45
C PRO A 259 14.84 -42.85 37.18
N PHE A 260 15.28 -44.07 37.47
CA PHE A 260 16.65 -44.51 37.24
C PHE A 260 16.76 -45.41 36.02
N LEU A 261 17.84 -45.21 35.27
CA LEU A 261 18.09 -45.90 34.00
C LEU A 261 19.33 -46.79 34.11
N ASP A 262 19.44 -47.76 33.20
CA ASP A 262 20.66 -48.57 33.04
C ASP A 262 21.80 -47.84 32.34
N GLY A 263 21.53 -46.68 31.73
CA GLY A 263 22.49 -45.86 31.01
C GLY A 263 21.88 -44.59 30.44
N ALA A 264 22.70 -43.82 29.71
CA ALA A 264 22.30 -42.61 29.00
C ALA A 264 22.99 -42.53 27.63
N THR A 265 22.46 -41.70 26.75
CA THR A 265 23.02 -41.39 25.43
C THR A 265 23.82 -40.07 25.47
N GLN A 266 24.91 -40.00 24.71
CA GLN A 266 25.72 -38.79 24.53
C GLN A 266 24.87 -37.65 23.93
N LEU A 267 25.03 -36.43 24.47
CA LEU A 267 24.45 -35.22 23.89
C LEU A 267 25.10 -34.94 22.52
N THR A 268 24.29 -34.52 21.55
CA THR A 268 24.71 -34.18 20.17
C THR A 268 24.71 -32.68 19.95
N ALA A 269 25.35 -32.21 18.86
CA ALA A 269 25.32 -30.79 18.48
C ALA A 269 23.87 -30.29 18.38
N GLY A 270 23.60 -29.14 19.02
CA GLY A 270 22.24 -28.60 19.15
C GLY A 270 21.47 -29.09 20.38
N ASP A 271 22.02 -29.99 21.21
CA ASP A 271 21.45 -30.37 22.52
C ASP A 271 21.96 -29.51 23.69
N CYS A 272 22.97 -28.68 23.45
CA CYS A 272 23.47 -27.66 24.37
C CYS A 272 24.18 -26.56 23.58
N GLU A 273 24.26 -25.38 24.17
CA GLU A 273 25.19 -24.34 23.75
C GLU A 273 26.55 -24.51 24.44
N GLY A 274 27.63 -24.25 23.70
CA GLY A 274 29.01 -24.42 24.18
C GLY A 274 29.57 -25.84 24.04
N THR A 275 30.68 -26.12 24.73
CA THR A 275 31.38 -27.41 24.65
C THR A 275 30.50 -28.54 25.21
N LEU A 276 30.23 -29.55 24.37
CA LEU A 276 29.42 -30.71 24.75
C LEU A 276 30.04 -31.47 25.93
N PRO A 277 29.29 -31.69 27.04
CA PRO A 277 29.74 -32.57 28.12
C PRO A 277 29.98 -33.98 27.60
N VAL A 278 31.12 -34.57 27.95
CA VAL A 278 31.44 -35.96 27.61
C VAL A 278 30.65 -36.89 28.52
N LEU A 279 29.98 -37.89 27.95
CA LEU A 279 29.24 -38.89 28.70
C LEU A 279 30.22 -39.73 29.53
N PRO A 280 30.08 -39.76 30.87
CA PRO A 280 30.96 -40.53 31.74
C PRO A 280 30.74 -42.04 31.55
N THR A 281 31.84 -42.81 31.67
CA THR A 281 31.84 -44.27 31.72
C THR A 281 32.50 -44.75 33.01
N GLY A 282 32.12 -45.93 33.49
CA GLY A 282 32.71 -46.54 34.68
C GLY A 282 31.69 -47.25 35.56
N ASP A 283 32.20 -47.77 36.67
CA ASP A 283 31.44 -48.56 37.64
C ASP A 283 30.68 -47.65 38.62
N TRP A 284 29.61 -48.16 39.23
CA TRP A 284 28.83 -47.48 40.27
C TRP A 284 28.18 -46.16 39.85
N LEU A 285 27.92 -46.01 38.54
CA LEU A 285 27.20 -44.86 37.99
C LEU A 285 25.69 -44.99 38.24
N ILE A 286 25.07 -43.88 38.62
CA ILE A 286 23.63 -43.73 38.84
C ILE A 286 23.09 -42.76 37.79
N TYR A 287 22.21 -43.24 36.92
CA TYR A 287 21.61 -42.47 35.84
C TYR A 287 20.20 -42.01 36.22
N PHE A 288 20.06 -40.75 36.63
CA PHE A 288 18.80 -40.16 37.03
C PHE A 288 18.12 -39.44 35.86
N LYS A 289 16.98 -39.95 35.39
CA LYS A 289 16.15 -39.32 34.36
C LYS A 289 15.41 -38.12 34.94
N THR A 290 15.67 -36.93 34.38
CA THR A 290 14.96 -35.71 34.77
C THR A 290 13.60 -35.57 34.06
N ASP A 291 12.78 -34.62 34.51
CA ASP A 291 11.55 -34.17 33.87
C ASP A 291 11.80 -33.13 32.74
N VAL A 292 13.06 -32.74 32.50
CA VAL A 292 13.42 -31.66 31.57
C VAL A 292 13.65 -32.22 30.16
N GLU A 293 12.83 -31.78 29.20
CA GLU A 293 12.95 -32.13 27.78
C GLU A 293 14.22 -31.52 27.16
N VAL A 294 14.88 -32.24 26.26
CA VAL A 294 15.99 -31.76 25.42
C VAL A 294 15.38 -31.04 24.23
N SER A 295 15.13 -29.74 24.38
CA SER A 295 14.53 -28.89 23.33
C SER A 295 15.28 -27.55 23.21
N THR A 296 15.01 -26.81 22.14
CA THR A 296 15.55 -25.45 21.93
C THR A 296 15.02 -24.43 22.94
N SER A 297 13.97 -24.74 23.70
CA SER A 297 13.33 -23.83 24.64
C SER A 297 13.57 -24.14 26.12
N SER A 298 14.26 -25.25 26.44
CA SER A 298 14.43 -25.69 27.83
C SER A 298 15.56 -24.94 28.54
N ALA A 299 15.24 -24.15 29.57
CA ALA A 299 16.24 -23.51 30.41
C ALA A 299 17.07 -24.52 31.24
N LEU A 300 18.29 -24.14 31.60
CA LEU A 300 19.14 -24.89 32.53
C LEU A 300 18.44 -25.07 33.89
N LYS A 301 18.47 -26.29 34.43
CA LYS A 301 17.97 -26.64 35.76
C LYS A 301 19.07 -27.29 36.59
N THR A 302 19.21 -26.87 37.85
CA THR A 302 20.22 -27.36 38.80
C THR A 302 19.57 -28.27 39.84
N TYR A 303 20.28 -29.34 40.19
CA TYR A 303 19.89 -30.36 41.14
C TYR A 303 20.99 -30.55 42.18
N GLU A 304 20.62 -30.80 43.43
CA GLU A 304 21.52 -31.21 44.51
C GLU A 304 21.19 -32.64 44.94
N ALA A 305 22.21 -33.49 45.12
CA ALA A 305 22.01 -34.91 45.43
C ALA A 305 23.01 -35.44 46.47
N TRP A 306 22.61 -36.42 47.28
CA TRP A 306 23.46 -37.11 48.27
C TRP A 306 22.89 -38.49 48.64
N LEU A 307 23.75 -39.37 49.15
CA LEU A 307 23.38 -40.70 49.64
C LEU A 307 23.20 -40.70 51.16
N SER A 308 22.37 -41.62 51.66
CA SER A 308 22.29 -41.96 53.07
C SER A 308 22.41 -43.47 53.28
N ASP A 309 23.06 -43.91 54.35
CA ASP A 309 23.06 -45.31 54.77
C ASP A 309 21.86 -45.66 55.68
N LYS A 310 21.82 -46.89 56.20
CA LYS A 310 20.78 -47.36 57.13
C LYS A 310 20.83 -46.69 58.50
N ALA A 311 22.02 -46.29 58.96
CA ALA A 311 22.22 -45.59 60.22
C ALA A 311 21.89 -44.08 60.12
N GLY A 312 21.72 -43.55 58.91
CA GLY A 312 21.44 -42.15 58.62
C GLY A 312 22.67 -41.29 58.35
N LEU A 313 23.85 -41.88 58.17
CA LEU A 313 25.03 -41.12 57.78
C LEU A 313 24.90 -40.67 56.33
N LEU A 314 25.17 -39.38 56.11
CA LEU A 314 25.03 -38.73 54.82
C LEU A 314 26.37 -38.66 54.10
N SER A 315 26.34 -38.83 52.77
CA SER A 315 27.47 -38.47 51.92
C SER A 315 27.65 -36.96 51.81
N ASN A 316 28.74 -36.55 51.16
CA ASN A 316 28.83 -35.19 50.63
C ASN A 316 27.67 -34.92 49.65
N LYS A 317 27.19 -33.67 49.65
CA LYS A 317 26.23 -33.17 48.66
C LYS A 317 26.94 -32.80 47.37
N VAL A 318 26.38 -33.18 46.23
CA VAL A 318 26.88 -32.84 44.90
C VAL A 318 25.84 -32.11 44.08
N GLN A 319 26.29 -31.15 43.27
CA GLN A 319 25.41 -30.40 42.38
C GLN A 319 25.60 -30.87 40.93
N GLY A 320 24.49 -31.19 40.27
CA GLY A 320 24.42 -31.53 38.86
C GLY A 320 23.45 -30.60 38.13
N SER A 321 23.62 -30.39 36.83
CA SER A 321 22.70 -29.55 36.07
C SER A 321 22.47 -30.06 34.65
N THR A 322 21.32 -29.68 34.08
CA THR A 322 21.12 -29.74 32.63
C THR A 322 22.00 -28.67 31.95
N CYS A 323 21.96 -28.55 30.62
CA CYS A 323 22.86 -27.66 29.87
C CYS A 323 22.26 -26.27 29.55
N ILE A 324 23.11 -25.33 29.12
CA ILE A 324 22.74 -23.97 28.66
C ILE A 324 22.15 -24.04 27.24
N ARG A 325 21.13 -23.22 26.94
CA ARG A 325 20.47 -23.15 25.61
C ARG A 325 20.54 -21.77 24.96
N LYS A 326 20.28 -21.69 23.66
CA LYS A 326 20.22 -20.42 22.92
C LYS A 326 18.85 -19.76 23.08
N ILE A 327 18.82 -18.43 23.19
CA ILE A 327 17.59 -17.65 23.05
C ILE A 327 17.04 -17.81 21.62
N GLY A 328 15.72 -17.89 21.48
CA GLY A 328 15.05 -17.99 20.17
C GLY A 328 15.33 -16.81 19.24
N ASP A 329 14.98 -16.95 17.96
CA ASP A 329 15.26 -15.91 16.97
C ASP A 329 14.52 -14.61 17.28
N ILE A 330 15.22 -13.49 17.16
CA ILE A 330 14.63 -12.15 17.23
C ILE A 330 13.99 -11.88 15.89
N GLU A 331 12.70 -11.58 15.82
CA GLU A 331 11.97 -11.19 14.61
C GLU A 331 11.65 -9.70 14.60
N VAL A 332 11.64 -9.09 13.41
CA VAL A 332 11.44 -7.65 13.24
C VAL A 332 10.50 -7.39 12.07
N LEU A 333 9.41 -6.68 12.33
CA LEU A 333 8.46 -6.17 11.35
C LEU A 333 8.52 -4.65 11.32
N SER A 334 8.51 -4.06 10.13
CA SER A 334 8.45 -2.61 9.98
C SER A 334 7.03 -2.14 9.66
N THR A 335 6.63 -0.96 10.16
CA THR A 335 5.31 -0.38 9.91
C THR A 335 5.38 1.14 9.74
N PRO A 336 4.91 1.73 8.62
CA PRO A 336 4.66 1.15 7.28
C PRO A 336 5.98 0.94 6.48
N PRO A 337 6.03 0.02 5.49
CA PRO A 337 4.99 -0.94 5.09
C PRO A 337 5.05 -2.21 5.95
N HIS A 338 3.88 -2.77 6.29
CA HIS A 338 3.70 -4.03 7.06
C HIS A 338 4.41 -5.22 6.41
N SER A 339 5.73 -5.32 6.57
CA SER A 339 6.58 -6.27 5.86
C SER A 339 7.78 -6.67 6.72
N SER A 340 8.18 -7.94 6.59
CA SER A 340 9.29 -8.56 7.32
C SER A 340 10.67 -8.24 6.74
N GLY A 341 10.77 -7.23 5.88
CA GLY A 341 12.02 -6.84 5.27
C GLY A 341 12.97 -6.23 6.29
N THR A 342 14.11 -6.88 6.53
CA THR A 342 15.13 -6.38 7.48
C THR A 342 16.46 -5.98 6.85
N GLY A 343 16.64 -6.23 5.54
CA GLY A 343 17.81 -5.81 4.78
C GLY A 343 19.15 -6.37 5.29
N SER A 344 20.21 -6.05 4.57
CA SER A 344 21.61 -6.33 4.91
C SER A 344 22.46 -5.07 4.73
N PHE A 345 23.73 -5.13 5.12
CA PHE A 345 24.63 -3.99 4.94
C PHE A 345 24.80 -3.61 3.46
N SER A 346 24.91 -4.61 2.57
CA SER A 346 25.08 -4.41 1.12
C SER A 346 23.76 -4.17 0.39
N ASP A 347 22.64 -4.71 0.89
CA ASP A 347 21.32 -4.55 0.29
C ASP A 347 20.28 -4.20 1.36
N ARG A 348 20.11 -2.90 1.59
CA ARG A 348 19.26 -2.36 2.66
C ARG A 348 17.79 -2.47 2.29
N TYR A 349 16.94 -2.66 3.29
CA TYR A 349 15.50 -2.61 3.07
C TYR A 349 15.04 -1.17 2.87
N LYS A 350 14.53 -0.87 1.67
CA LYS A 350 14.16 0.50 1.24
C LYS A 350 12.71 0.79 1.57
N ILE A 351 12.46 1.90 2.26
CA ILE A 351 11.10 2.32 2.65
C ILE A 351 10.86 3.78 2.23
N ASN A 352 9.81 4.02 1.45
CA ASN A 352 9.36 5.38 1.11
C ASN A 352 8.32 5.85 2.15
N CYS A 353 8.65 6.90 2.90
CA CYS A 353 7.86 7.40 4.02
C CYS A 353 7.01 8.61 3.60
N ASP A 354 5.67 8.51 3.69
CA ASP A 354 4.73 9.65 3.64
C ASP A 354 4.61 10.38 4.99
N GLY A 355 4.99 9.71 6.08
CA GLY A 355 5.00 10.28 7.43
C GLY A 355 6.40 10.45 8.02
N ASP A 356 6.45 10.61 9.34
CA ASP A 356 7.69 10.93 10.07
C ASP A 356 8.65 9.75 10.26
N GLY A 357 8.38 8.62 9.61
CA GLY A 357 9.26 7.46 9.60
C GLY A 357 8.52 6.14 9.80
N VAL A 358 9.23 5.18 10.39
CA VAL A 358 8.84 3.78 10.46
C VAL A 358 8.95 3.30 11.91
N GLN A 359 7.94 2.57 12.37
CA GLN A 359 7.94 1.86 13.64
C GLN A 359 8.45 0.43 13.44
N LEU A 360 9.27 -0.06 14.37
CA LEU A 360 9.72 -1.44 14.40
C LEU A 360 8.94 -2.19 15.47
N GLU A 361 8.32 -3.29 15.07
CA GLU A 361 7.69 -4.28 15.93
C GLU A 361 8.65 -5.47 16.06
N VAL A 362 9.11 -5.76 17.27
CA VAL A 362 10.18 -6.73 17.54
C VAL A 362 9.69 -7.78 18.53
N TRP A 363 9.93 -9.06 18.25
CA TRP A 363 9.62 -10.14 19.18
C TRP A 363 10.70 -11.21 19.17
N CYS A 364 10.72 -12.08 20.18
CA CYS A 364 11.70 -13.14 20.31
C CYS A 364 10.99 -14.49 20.38
N GLN A 365 11.42 -15.45 19.57
CA GLN A 365 10.83 -16.80 19.48
C GLN A 365 11.28 -17.72 20.63
N THR A 366 11.43 -17.19 21.86
CA THR A 366 11.69 -18.00 23.06
C THR A 366 10.35 -18.33 23.71
N PRO A 367 9.87 -19.59 23.66
CA PRO A 367 8.53 -19.95 24.14
C PRO A 367 8.30 -19.59 25.62
N ASP A 368 7.12 -19.03 25.90
CA ASP A 368 6.57 -18.77 27.24
C ASP A 368 7.43 -17.91 28.19
N GLU A 369 8.37 -17.15 27.65
CA GLU A 369 9.39 -16.46 28.43
C GLU A 369 9.72 -15.08 27.86
N ASP A 370 9.55 -14.01 28.66
CA ASP A 370 10.01 -12.67 28.31
C ASP A 370 11.54 -12.59 28.34
N VAL A 371 12.14 -12.07 27.28
CA VAL A 371 13.59 -11.92 27.10
C VAL A 371 13.94 -10.44 27.05
N ASN A 372 15.04 -10.02 27.70
CA ASN A 372 15.52 -8.65 27.62
C ASN A 372 16.14 -8.41 26.23
N ILE A 373 15.56 -7.51 25.46
CA ILE A 373 16.07 -7.04 24.18
C ILE A 373 16.80 -5.72 24.40
N LEU A 374 18.13 -5.77 24.35
CA LEU A 374 18.95 -4.57 24.23
C LEU A 374 19.01 -4.16 22.76
N TYR A 375 18.81 -2.88 22.48
CA TYR A 375 18.87 -2.37 21.12
C TYR A 375 19.73 -1.10 21.00
N TRP A 376 20.31 -0.93 19.81
CA TRP A 376 21.08 0.25 19.42
C TRP A 376 20.74 0.65 18.00
N ILE A 377 20.48 1.94 17.79
CA ILE A 377 20.14 2.54 16.50
C ILE A 377 21.26 3.47 16.09
N TRP A 378 21.91 3.18 14.97
CA TRP A 378 22.88 4.06 14.34
C TRP A 378 22.28 4.70 13.09
N LYS A 379 22.48 6.00 12.96
CA LYS A 379 22.26 6.78 11.73
C LYS A 379 23.58 6.85 10.97
N GLU A 380 23.59 6.55 9.67
CA GLU A 380 24.82 6.36 8.88
C GLU A 380 25.05 7.44 7.80
N ASN A 381 24.42 8.62 7.92
CA ASN A 381 24.56 9.70 6.92
C ASN A 381 24.57 11.09 7.62
N PRO A 382 25.63 11.93 7.49
CA PRO A 382 26.89 11.75 6.72
C PRO A 382 28.00 10.99 7.47
N THR A 383 27.85 10.73 8.78
CA THR A 383 28.77 9.91 9.60
C THR A 383 27.96 8.93 10.43
N THR A 384 28.55 7.78 10.77
CA THR A 384 27.88 6.78 11.63
C THR A 384 27.83 7.25 13.07
N GLN A 385 26.63 7.58 13.55
CA GLN A 385 26.38 8.05 14.90
C GLN A 385 25.34 7.16 15.59
N LEU A 386 25.62 6.74 16.83
CA LEU A 386 24.61 6.11 17.70
C LEU A 386 23.61 7.18 18.13
N ILE A 387 22.33 7.01 17.79
CA ILE A 387 21.28 8.01 18.07
C ILE A 387 20.32 7.59 19.17
N LYS A 388 20.20 6.28 19.44
CA LYS A 388 19.37 5.75 20.53
C LYS A 388 19.83 4.36 20.92
N SER A 389 19.73 4.05 22.21
CA SER A 389 19.80 2.69 22.73
C SER A 389 18.76 2.52 23.84
N GLY A 390 18.36 1.28 24.09
CA GLY A 390 17.42 0.96 25.15
C GLY A 390 17.41 -0.52 25.49
N GLU A 391 16.67 -0.86 26.53
CA GLU A 391 16.46 -2.22 27.01
C GLU A 391 14.98 -2.35 27.35
N GLU A 392 14.30 -3.31 26.71
CA GLU A 392 12.89 -3.64 26.94
C GLU A 392 12.69 -5.15 26.79
N THR A 393 11.56 -5.69 27.24
CA THR A 393 11.28 -7.12 27.17
C THR A 393 10.47 -7.48 25.92
N ALA A 394 10.70 -8.66 25.35
CA ALA A 394 9.85 -9.22 24.29
C ALA A 394 9.72 -10.75 24.40
N SER A 395 8.59 -11.29 23.95
CA SER A 395 8.30 -12.72 23.85
C SER A 395 7.46 -13.00 22.59
N PRO A 396 7.15 -14.26 22.25
CA PRO A 396 6.39 -14.59 21.04
C PRO A 396 4.99 -13.94 21.00
N ASN A 397 4.42 -13.64 22.16
CA ASN A 397 3.08 -13.04 22.29
C ASN A 397 3.10 -11.58 22.76
N ASN A 398 4.26 -11.07 23.20
CA ASN A 398 4.44 -9.70 23.66
C ASN A 398 5.49 -8.98 22.82
N HIS A 399 5.04 -8.26 21.80
CA HIS A 399 5.90 -7.58 20.85
C HIS A 399 6.29 -6.17 21.33
N LEU A 400 7.57 -5.85 21.24
CA LEU A 400 8.13 -4.52 21.45
C LEU A 400 7.77 -3.59 20.29
N LYS A 401 7.09 -2.47 20.56
CA LYS A 401 6.62 -1.50 19.54
C LYS A 401 7.14 -0.08 19.74
N THR A 402 8.02 0.18 20.70
CA THR A 402 8.46 1.54 21.07
C THR A 402 9.58 2.09 20.16
N ILE A 403 10.16 1.24 19.31
CA ILE A 403 11.29 1.59 18.46
C ILE A 403 10.81 2.29 17.19
N ARG A 404 11.33 3.49 16.93
CA ARG A 404 10.98 4.32 15.76
C ARG A 404 12.23 4.81 15.04
N LEU A 405 12.24 4.66 13.72
CA LEU A 405 13.23 5.22 12.80
C LEU A 405 12.62 6.45 12.13
N SER A 406 13.26 7.61 12.25
CA SER A 406 12.69 8.85 11.68
C SER A 406 12.98 8.95 10.17
N ALA A 407 12.01 9.41 9.39
CA ALA A 407 12.22 9.79 8.00
C ALA A 407 13.18 11.01 7.91
N PRO A 408 13.86 11.23 6.78
CA PRO A 408 14.58 12.47 6.56
C PRO A 408 13.60 13.66 6.51
N ALA A 409 14.08 14.85 6.89
CA ALA A 409 13.24 16.03 6.99
C ALA A 409 12.74 16.51 5.61
N ASP A 410 13.63 16.51 4.63
CA ASP A 410 13.37 17.04 3.29
C ASP A 410 12.87 15.96 2.32
N ILE A 411 11.95 16.34 1.44
CA ILE A 411 11.39 15.45 0.43
C ILE A 411 12.47 15.03 -0.57
N GLY A 412 12.51 13.74 -0.88
CA GLY A 412 13.45 13.14 -1.81
C GLY A 412 14.77 12.72 -1.18
N ASP A 413 15.08 13.19 0.04
CA ASP A 413 16.29 12.82 0.77
C ASP A 413 16.20 11.40 1.31
N THR A 414 17.37 10.80 1.55
CA THR A 414 17.51 9.45 2.09
C THR A 414 18.33 9.44 3.37
N ILE A 415 17.90 8.59 4.31
CA ILE A 415 18.60 8.34 5.57
C ILE A 415 18.77 6.84 5.75
N ARG A 416 19.96 6.45 6.22
CA ARG A 416 20.33 5.05 6.43
C ARG A 416 20.42 4.75 7.92
N TYR A 417 19.84 3.62 8.30
CA TYR A 417 19.87 3.10 9.66
C TYR A 417 20.48 1.71 9.70
N LYS A 418 21.30 1.48 10.73
CA LYS A 418 21.70 0.17 11.23
C LYS A 418 21.08 0.00 12.61
N VAL A 419 20.37 -1.10 12.85
CA VAL A 419 19.84 -1.42 14.18
C VAL A 419 20.40 -2.77 14.61
N LYS A 420 20.97 -2.82 15.82
CA LYS A 420 21.42 -4.05 16.47
C LYS A 420 20.44 -4.39 17.58
N PHE A 421 20.01 -5.64 17.63
CA PHE A 421 19.31 -6.25 18.73
C PHE A 421 20.22 -7.29 19.38
N ASN A 422 20.27 -7.31 20.70
CA ASN A 422 20.91 -8.36 21.48
C ASN A 422 19.90 -8.82 22.55
N ALA A 423 19.42 -10.04 22.40
CA ALA A 423 18.53 -10.67 23.34
C ALA A 423 19.35 -11.38 24.43
N LYS A 424 19.04 -11.10 25.70
CA LYS A 424 19.71 -11.65 26.88
C LYS A 424 18.71 -12.17 27.90
N LYS A 425 19.03 -13.30 28.52
CA LYS A 425 18.26 -13.87 29.63
C LYS A 425 19.16 -14.73 30.51
N THR A 426 19.40 -14.26 31.73
CA THR A 426 20.25 -14.95 32.72
C THR A 426 19.44 -15.32 33.97
N PRO A 427 19.70 -16.48 34.60
CA PRO A 427 20.62 -17.55 34.18
C PRO A 427 19.97 -18.53 33.17
N GLY A 428 20.80 -19.29 32.44
CA GLY A 428 20.35 -20.48 31.70
C GLY A 428 20.22 -20.36 30.18
N PHE A 429 20.34 -19.16 29.61
CA PHE A 429 20.41 -18.96 28.17
C PHE A 429 21.66 -18.19 27.72
N GLY A 430 22.16 -18.48 26.52
CA GLY A 430 23.19 -17.71 25.83
C GLY A 430 22.60 -16.56 24.99
N ASP A 431 23.33 -15.45 24.90
CA ASP A 431 22.95 -14.25 24.14
C ASP A 431 22.64 -14.57 22.66
N ASN A 432 21.65 -13.89 22.08
CA ASN A 432 21.35 -13.96 20.64
C ASN A 432 21.37 -12.56 20.02
N GLU A 433 22.16 -12.34 18.96
CA GLU A 433 22.28 -11.04 18.30
C GLU A 433 21.69 -11.05 16.89
N ARG A 434 20.98 -9.98 16.52
CA ARG A 434 20.46 -9.74 15.15
C ARG A 434 20.74 -8.31 14.71
N PHE A 435 21.13 -8.14 13.45
CA PHE A 435 21.28 -6.83 12.80
C PHE A 435 20.24 -6.65 11.71
N VAL A 436 19.72 -5.43 11.58
CA VAL A 436 18.81 -5.03 10.50
C VAL A 436 19.25 -3.68 9.92
N TYR A 437 19.01 -3.48 8.62
CA TYR A 437 19.49 -2.35 7.85
C TYR A 437 18.38 -1.75 6.99
N TYR A 438 18.11 -0.46 7.21
CA TYR A 438 17.07 0.28 6.49
C TYR A 438 17.63 1.48 5.74
N GLU A 439 17.00 1.81 4.61
CA GLU A 439 17.18 3.07 3.89
C GLU A 439 15.79 3.72 3.73
N LEU A 440 15.54 4.79 4.47
CA LEU A 440 14.27 5.52 4.42
C LEU A 440 14.42 6.70 3.46
N LYS A 441 13.45 6.88 2.55
CA LYS A 441 13.32 8.05 1.68
C LYS A 441 12.05 8.80 2.02
N ARG A 442 12.09 10.12 2.23
CA ARG A 442 10.88 10.94 2.42
C ARG A 442 10.23 11.15 1.05
N LYS A 443 8.95 10.78 0.88
CA LYS A 443 8.17 11.06 -0.34
C LYS A 443 7.24 12.27 -0.12
N VAL A 444 6.67 12.80 -1.20
CA VAL A 444 5.72 13.94 -1.12
C VAL A 444 4.44 13.56 -0.36
N GLY A 445 3.95 12.34 -0.57
CA GLY A 445 2.64 11.88 -0.10
C GLY A 445 1.55 11.99 -1.17
N SER A 446 0.41 11.36 -0.92
CA SER A 446 -0.70 11.25 -1.89
C SER A 446 -1.62 12.48 -1.91
N VAL A 447 -1.48 13.41 -0.96
CA VAL A 447 -2.25 14.66 -0.90
C VAL A 447 -1.29 15.84 -1.00
N ILE A 448 -1.52 16.72 -1.97
CA ILE A 448 -0.73 17.93 -2.18
C ILE A 448 -1.63 19.13 -1.94
N ASP A 449 -1.36 19.84 -0.84
CA ASP A 449 -2.09 21.03 -0.43
C ASP A 449 -1.42 22.30 -0.98
N GLY A 450 -2.17 23.10 -1.73
CA GLY A 450 -1.72 24.37 -2.29
C GLY A 450 -1.33 25.44 -1.26
N ASN A 451 -1.76 25.29 0.00
CA ASN A 451 -1.34 26.18 1.10
C ASN A 451 0.08 25.88 1.61
N GLU A 452 0.63 24.71 1.26
CA GLU A 452 1.99 24.35 1.63
C GLU A 452 3.02 25.04 0.73
N PRO A 453 4.19 25.43 1.26
CA PRO A 453 5.26 25.98 0.45
C PRO A 453 5.65 25.04 -0.69
N ASN A 454 5.96 25.63 -1.85
CA ASN A 454 6.45 24.93 -3.05
C ASN A 454 5.51 23.83 -3.57
N ALA A 455 4.18 23.97 -3.40
CA ALA A 455 3.21 22.96 -3.82
C ALA A 455 3.31 22.57 -5.31
N TRP A 456 3.62 23.51 -6.21
CA TRP A 456 3.83 23.20 -7.63
C TRP A 456 5.04 22.29 -7.84
N ALA A 457 6.19 22.62 -7.21
CA ALA A 457 7.37 21.78 -7.25
C ALA A 457 7.12 20.39 -6.67
N LYS A 458 6.37 20.30 -5.56
CA LYS A 458 5.96 19.02 -4.96
C LYS A 458 5.10 18.19 -5.92
N LEU A 459 4.11 18.79 -6.58
CA LEU A 459 3.28 18.12 -7.58
C LEU A 459 4.09 17.64 -8.78
N LYS A 460 4.94 18.51 -9.33
CA LYS A 460 5.84 18.18 -10.44
C LYS A 460 6.77 17.03 -10.05
N TYR A 461 7.36 17.08 -8.84
CA TYR A 461 8.24 16.02 -8.34
C TYR A 461 7.52 14.68 -8.17
N ALA A 462 6.33 14.68 -7.56
CA ALA A 462 5.52 13.47 -7.35
C ALA A 462 5.12 12.78 -8.68
N ILE A 463 4.88 13.55 -9.73
CA ILE A 463 4.51 13.02 -11.04
C ILE A 463 5.73 12.52 -11.83
N GLU A 464 6.84 13.27 -11.79
CA GLU A 464 8.02 13.00 -12.63
C GLU A 464 9.02 12.01 -12.01
N TYR A 465 9.12 11.95 -10.68
CA TYR A 465 10.17 11.22 -9.97
C TYR A 465 9.68 10.23 -8.91
N GLU A 466 8.37 10.22 -8.61
CA GLU A 466 7.74 9.24 -7.71
C GLU A 466 6.73 8.35 -8.48
N ASN A 467 6.24 7.31 -7.82
CA ASN A 467 5.41 6.25 -8.43
C ASN A 467 4.00 6.13 -7.81
N GLU A 468 3.54 7.15 -7.07
CA GLU A 468 2.19 7.16 -6.51
C GLU A 468 1.13 7.14 -7.62
N SER A 469 0.28 6.11 -7.64
CA SER A 469 -0.69 5.89 -8.71
C SER A 469 -1.82 6.92 -8.71
N GLU A 470 -2.15 7.47 -7.54
CA GLU A 470 -3.19 8.47 -7.34
C GLU A 470 -2.70 9.64 -6.48
N ILE A 471 -2.93 10.86 -6.96
CA ILE A 471 -2.58 12.12 -6.29
C ILE A 471 -3.87 12.93 -6.08
N THR A 472 -4.05 13.45 -4.87
CA THR A 472 -5.17 14.32 -4.50
C THR A 472 -4.69 15.76 -4.36
N ILE A 473 -5.34 16.68 -5.06
CA ILE A 473 -5.06 18.11 -5.02
C ILE A 473 -6.02 18.79 -4.06
N LYS A 474 -5.48 19.50 -3.07
CA LYS A 474 -6.26 20.30 -2.13
C LYS A 474 -5.86 21.77 -2.28
N ASN A 475 -6.83 22.68 -2.29
CA ASN A 475 -6.60 24.11 -2.52
C ASN A 475 -5.90 24.42 -3.87
N THR A 476 -5.50 25.67 -4.07
CA THR A 476 -4.88 26.14 -5.31
C THR A 476 -3.37 25.91 -5.29
N ILE A 477 -2.87 25.05 -6.17
CA ILE A 477 -1.45 24.90 -6.49
C ILE A 477 -1.11 25.89 -7.61
N LYS A 478 -0.14 26.77 -7.34
CA LYS A 478 0.23 27.86 -8.26
C LYS A 478 1.69 27.77 -8.71
N ALA A 479 1.93 27.84 -10.03
CA ALA A 479 3.26 27.95 -10.62
C ALA A 479 3.96 29.27 -10.24
N GLN A 480 5.29 29.26 -10.19
CA GLN A 480 6.11 30.38 -9.68
C GLN A 480 7.37 30.60 -10.53
N ASN A 481 7.90 31.83 -10.54
CA ASN A 481 9.17 32.17 -11.20
C ASN A 481 10.36 31.82 -10.30
N SER A 482 10.42 30.58 -9.83
CA SER A 482 11.44 30.09 -8.91
C SER A 482 11.82 28.67 -9.24
N SER A 483 13.01 28.26 -8.80
CA SER A 483 13.47 26.87 -8.86
C SER A 483 13.84 26.42 -7.46
N ILE A 484 13.59 25.15 -7.14
CA ILE A 484 13.96 24.54 -5.86
C ILE A 484 14.54 23.15 -6.11
N THR A 485 15.47 22.73 -5.28
CA THR A 485 16.02 21.37 -5.33
C THR A 485 15.18 20.45 -4.44
N ILE A 486 14.68 19.33 -4.99
CA ILE A 486 13.99 18.26 -4.26
C ILE A 486 14.66 16.94 -4.62
N GLY A 487 15.16 16.18 -3.62
CA GLY A 487 15.84 14.90 -3.85
C GLY A 487 16.95 14.94 -4.91
N GLY A 488 17.77 16.00 -4.91
CA GLY A 488 18.84 16.23 -5.88
C GLY A 488 18.39 16.68 -7.28
N GLN A 489 17.09 16.84 -7.54
CA GLN A 489 16.54 17.32 -8.80
C GLN A 489 16.22 18.82 -8.71
N ILE A 490 16.64 19.60 -9.71
CA ILE A 490 16.27 21.02 -9.81
C ILE A 490 14.87 21.10 -10.44
N ILE A 491 13.88 21.46 -9.62
CA ILE A 491 12.49 21.61 -10.04
C ILE A 491 12.21 23.08 -10.35
N LYS A 492 12.00 23.38 -11.62
CA LYS A 492 11.63 24.70 -12.11
C LYS A 492 10.12 24.89 -12.04
N ASN A 493 9.64 25.83 -11.22
CA ASN A 493 8.21 26.04 -10.99
C ASN A 493 7.49 26.78 -12.13
N TYR A 494 8.24 27.20 -13.16
CA TYR A 494 7.74 27.87 -14.35
C TYR A 494 7.73 26.95 -15.58
N GLU A 495 8.03 25.66 -15.41
CA GLU A 495 7.97 24.66 -16.49
C GLU A 495 6.75 23.73 -16.30
N GLN A 496 6.31 23.15 -17.42
CA GLN A 496 5.20 22.18 -17.47
C GLN A 496 5.49 20.90 -16.68
N ILE A 497 4.45 20.17 -16.30
CA ILE A 497 4.55 18.87 -15.65
C ILE A 497 4.55 17.77 -16.71
N ASN A 498 5.64 17.00 -16.79
CA ASN A 498 5.80 15.92 -17.75
C ASN A 498 5.24 14.60 -17.19
N VAL A 499 4.16 14.10 -17.76
CA VAL A 499 3.51 12.85 -17.35
C VAL A 499 4.15 11.69 -18.11
N GLY A 500 5.14 11.06 -17.48
CA GLY A 500 5.90 9.94 -18.03
C GLY A 500 5.37 8.55 -17.68
N ARG A 501 4.28 8.46 -16.91
CA ARG A 501 3.69 7.22 -16.36
C ARG A 501 2.17 7.30 -16.31
N GLU A 502 1.51 6.18 -15.96
CA GLU A 502 0.10 6.22 -15.59
C GLU A 502 -0.07 6.92 -14.24
N VAL A 503 -0.96 7.90 -14.19
CA VAL A 503 -1.31 8.62 -12.96
C VAL A 503 -2.75 9.11 -12.99
N LYS A 504 -3.42 9.01 -11.85
CA LYS A 504 -4.71 9.65 -11.58
C LYS A 504 -4.51 10.86 -10.67
N ILE A 505 -5.10 11.99 -11.04
CA ILE A 505 -5.08 13.23 -10.27
C ILE A 505 -6.54 13.63 -10.01
N LYS A 506 -6.91 13.78 -8.74
CA LYS A 506 -8.27 14.16 -8.34
C LYS A 506 -8.29 15.38 -7.44
N GLY A 507 -9.35 16.18 -7.51
CA GLY A 507 -9.60 17.23 -6.53
C GLY A 507 -10.08 16.66 -5.20
N PHE A 508 -9.61 17.23 -4.10
CA PHE A 508 -10.11 16.96 -2.75
C PHE A 508 -11.54 17.50 -2.59
N ASP A 509 -11.75 18.72 -3.06
CA ASP A 509 -13.02 19.46 -3.06
C ASP A 509 -13.06 20.44 -4.25
N THR A 510 -14.05 21.34 -4.27
CA THR A 510 -14.22 22.35 -5.32
C THR A 510 -13.12 23.42 -5.35
N ASN A 511 -12.28 23.52 -4.32
CA ASN A 511 -11.16 24.47 -4.24
C ASN A 511 -9.87 23.90 -4.85
N ALA A 512 -9.88 22.65 -5.33
CA ALA A 512 -8.75 22.02 -5.99
C ALA A 512 -8.48 22.67 -7.36
N VAL A 513 -7.41 23.48 -7.43
CA VAL A 513 -7.01 24.20 -8.65
C VAL A 513 -5.54 23.96 -8.94
N ILE A 514 -5.21 23.65 -10.19
CA ILE A 514 -3.84 23.72 -10.72
C ILE A 514 -3.77 24.95 -11.61
N ASN A 515 -3.04 25.96 -11.15
CA ASN A 515 -2.91 27.25 -11.82
C ASN A 515 -1.46 27.46 -12.31
N ALA A 516 -1.24 27.39 -13.62
CA ALA A 516 0.07 27.64 -14.22
C ALA A 516 0.43 29.14 -14.29
N ASP A 517 -0.48 30.05 -13.91
CA ASP A 517 -0.24 31.49 -13.78
C ASP A 517 0.43 32.10 -15.03
N SER A 518 0.02 31.62 -16.20
CA SER A 518 0.52 31.96 -17.54
C SER A 518 2.01 31.70 -17.78
N LYS A 519 2.67 30.89 -16.94
CA LYS A 519 4.12 30.61 -17.03
C LYS A 519 4.44 29.47 -17.99
N CYS A 520 3.58 28.46 -18.06
CA CYS A 520 3.80 27.26 -18.85
C CYS A 520 2.50 26.55 -19.21
N ARG A 521 2.59 25.57 -20.10
CA ARG A 521 1.61 24.50 -20.21
C ARG A 521 1.47 23.77 -18.87
N ILE A 522 0.27 23.33 -18.49
CA ILE A 522 0.12 22.58 -17.23
C ILE A 522 0.69 21.17 -17.37
N PHE A 523 0.15 20.34 -18.28
CA PHE A 523 0.55 18.95 -18.46
C PHE A 523 1.06 18.65 -19.86
N ASN A 524 2.21 17.99 -19.93
CA ASN A 524 2.74 17.38 -21.14
C ASN A 524 2.72 15.85 -20.98
N VAL A 525 1.79 15.17 -21.65
CA VAL A 525 1.63 13.71 -21.54
C VAL A 525 2.46 13.03 -22.62
N ALA A 526 3.47 12.26 -22.19
CA ALA A 526 4.36 11.55 -23.09
C ALA A 526 3.63 10.45 -23.88
N ASN A 527 4.18 10.05 -25.03
CA ASN A 527 3.58 9.04 -25.90
C ASN A 527 3.26 7.73 -25.17
N ASN A 528 2.14 7.09 -25.52
CA ASN A 528 1.68 5.82 -24.95
C ASN A 528 1.52 5.85 -23.41
N ARG A 529 1.20 7.02 -22.84
CA ARG A 529 0.90 7.19 -21.41
C ARG A 529 -0.56 7.49 -21.14
N LYS A 530 -0.95 7.35 -19.87
CA LYS A 530 -2.32 7.54 -19.40
C LYS A 530 -2.41 8.58 -18.30
N LEU A 531 -3.29 9.55 -18.48
CA LEU A 531 -3.59 10.58 -17.48
C LEU A 531 -5.09 10.56 -17.18
N THR A 532 -5.45 10.43 -15.90
CA THR A 532 -6.84 10.56 -15.44
C THR A 532 -6.97 11.80 -14.56
N LEU A 533 -7.91 12.68 -14.90
CA LEU A 533 -8.23 13.90 -14.14
C LEU A 533 -9.68 13.86 -13.65
N GLU A 534 -9.89 14.11 -12.36
CA GLU A 534 -11.23 14.07 -11.75
C GLU A 534 -11.49 15.27 -10.82
N LYS A 535 -12.56 16.03 -11.08
CA LYS A 535 -13.09 17.06 -10.15
C LYS A 535 -12.08 18.14 -9.72
N LEU A 536 -11.27 18.65 -10.65
CA LEU A 536 -10.37 19.78 -10.39
C LEU A 536 -10.42 20.84 -11.49
N LYS A 537 -9.93 22.04 -11.19
CA LYS A 537 -9.79 23.13 -12.15
C LYS A 537 -8.35 23.24 -12.66
N LEU A 538 -8.18 23.37 -13.98
CA LEU A 538 -6.93 23.65 -14.66
C LEU A 538 -7.03 25.05 -15.30
N THR A 539 -6.16 25.96 -14.88
CA THR A 539 -6.26 27.37 -15.30
C THR A 539 -4.90 28.02 -15.49
N GLY A 540 -4.87 29.12 -16.26
CA GLY A 540 -3.66 29.88 -16.51
C GLY A 540 -2.58 29.09 -17.27
N GLY A 541 -2.92 27.96 -17.88
CA GLY A 541 -2.02 27.22 -18.75
C GLY A 541 -1.69 28.04 -20.00
N ARG A 542 -0.40 28.16 -20.33
CA ARG A 542 0.07 28.89 -21.51
C ARG A 542 1.15 28.10 -22.25
N ALA A 543 0.82 27.57 -23.42
CA ALA A 543 1.79 26.92 -24.31
C ALA A 543 2.46 27.97 -25.22
N LEU A 544 3.79 28.01 -25.20
CA LEU A 544 4.63 28.90 -25.99
C LEU A 544 5.76 28.08 -26.62
N GLY A 545 5.93 28.16 -27.93
CA GLY A 545 6.97 27.42 -28.63
C GLY A 545 7.02 27.74 -30.12
N SER A 546 8.05 27.20 -30.79
CA SER A 546 8.33 27.42 -32.21
C SER A 546 7.65 26.41 -33.14
N ASP A 547 7.03 25.36 -32.60
CA ASP A 547 6.34 24.32 -33.36
C ASP A 547 5.00 23.93 -32.72
N ASP A 548 4.18 23.19 -33.48
CA ASP A 548 2.82 22.82 -33.09
C ASP A 548 2.81 22.00 -31.79
N ALA A 549 3.85 21.19 -31.52
CA ALA A 549 3.94 20.40 -30.31
C ALA A 549 4.29 21.23 -29.08
N ALA A 550 5.07 22.30 -29.26
CA ALA A 550 5.52 23.19 -28.20
C ALA A 550 4.51 24.33 -27.89
N ASN A 551 3.73 24.76 -28.86
CA ASN A 551 2.84 25.92 -28.73
C ASN A 551 1.35 25.58 -28.53
N SER A 552 0.99 24.29 -28.54
CA SER A 552 -0.38 23.79 -28.42
C SER A 552 -0.73 23.26 -27.03
N GLY A 553 -2.03 23.11 -26.72
CA GLY A 553 -2.47 22.45 -25.49
C GLY A 553 -2.11 23.21 -24.23
N GLY A 554 -2.59 24.46 -24.06
CA GLY A 554 -2.23 25.31 -22.93
C GLY A 554 -2.47 24.65 -21.57
N GLY A 555 -3.57 23.91 -21.43
CA GLY A 555 -3.78 23.02 -20.30
C GLY A 555 -3.02 21.70 -20.47
N ILE A 556 -3.32 20.96 -21.55
CA ILE A 556 -2.82 19.60 -21.76
C ILE A 556 -2.38 19.41 -23.21
N TYR A 557 -1.15 18.91 -23.36
CA TYR A 557 -0.68 18.28 -24.59
C TYR A 557 -0.74 16.76 -24.44
N ALA A 558 -1.48 16.10 -25.33
CA ALA A 558 -1.62 14.66 -25.38
C ALA A 558 -0.77 14.09 -26.52
N GLY A 559 0.36 13.45 -26.17
CA GLY A 559 1.26 12.79 -27.13
C GLY A 559 0.62 11.61 -27.88
N SER A 560 1.38 11.03 -28.80
CA SER A 560 0.91 9.94 -29.66
C SER A 560 0.55 8.69 -28.85
N GLY A 561 -0.57 8.05 -29.17
CA GLY A 561 -1.06 6.85 -28.49
C GLY A 561 -1.45 7.04 -27.03
N THR A 562 -1.58 8.28 -26.55
CA THR A 562 -1.97 8.55 -25.15
C THR A 562 -3.43 8.23 -24.88
N THR A 563 -3.76 7.92 -23.63
CA THR A 563 -5.16 7.89 -23.16
C THR A 563 -5.37 8.95 -22.09
N ILE A 564 -6.25 9.92 -22.35
CA ILE A 564 -6.59 10.97 -21.38
C ILE A 564 -8.06 10.85 -21.01
N THR A 565 -8.34 10.69 -19.72
CA THR A 565 -9.71 10.67 -19.19
C THR A 565 -9.92 11.87 -18.28
N MET A 566 -10.92 12.69 -18.57
CA MET A 566 -11.27 13.89 -17.79
C MET A 566 -12.73 13.79 -17.36
N THR A 567 -12.99 13.83 -16.05
CA THR A 567 -14.35 13.78 -15.50
C THR A 567 -14.59 14.91 -14.52
N GLY A 568 -15.63 15.71 -14.72
CA GLY A 568 -15.99 16.78 -13.77
C GLY A 568 -14.94 17.89 -13.64
N CYS A 569 -14.06 18.06 -14.64
CA CYS A 569 -12.97 19.03 -14.59
C CYS A 569 -13.38 20.36 -15.21
N THR A 570 -12.72 21.45 -14.80
CA THR A 570 -12.89 22.79 -15.38
C THR A 570 -11.59 23.27 -16.02
N PHE A 571 -11.62 23.62 -17.30
CA PHE A 571 -10.54 24.25 -18.04
C PHE A 571 -10.89 25.71 -18.27
N ASP A 572 -10.21 26.61 -17.56
CA ASP A 572 -10.56 28.03 -17.53
C ASP A 572 -9.39 28.92 -17.96
N GLY A 573 -9.57 29.67 -19.05
CA GLY A 573 -8.60 30.66 -19.49
C GLY A 573 -7.24 30.07 -19.90
N ASN A 574 -7.20 28.84 -20.41
CA ASN A 574 -5.97 28.26 -20.93
C ASN A 574 -5.71 28.73 -22.36
N VAL A 575 -4.43 28.89 -22.68
CA VAL A 575 -3.97 29.57 -23.88
C VAL A 575 -2.94 28.73 -24.62
N ALA A 576 -3.14 28.56 -25.93
CA ALA A 576 -2.08 28.20 -26.86
C ALA A 576 -1.71 29.45 -27.67
N SER A 577 -0.42 29.68 -27.89
CA SER A 577 0.07 30.90 -28.52
C SER A 577 0.62 30.63 -29.90
N TYR A 578 0.30 31.49 -30.86
CA TYR A 578 0.85 31.48 -32.21
C TYR A 578 1.99 32.50 -32.33
N ASP A 579 3.12 32.10 -32.92
CA ASP A 579 4.19 33.01 -33.34
C ASP A 579 4.19 33.15 -34.86
N THR A 580 3.81 34.34 -35.34
CA THR A 580 3.72 34.71 -36.75
C THR A 580 5.06 34.63 -37.48
N SER A 581 6.19 34.70 -36.75
CA SER A 581 7.54 34.69 -37.35
C SER A 581 8.02 33.31 -37.79
N MET A 582 7.35 32.23 -37.36
CA MET A 582 7.84 30.85 -37.54
C MET A 582 6.86 29.91 -38.25
N GLY A 583 5.67 30.36 -38.63
CA GLY A 583 4.72 29.58 -39.45
C GLY A 583 4.03 28.40 -38.75
N SER A 584 4.13 28.26 -37.43
CA SER A 584 3.49 27.18 -36.66
C SER A 584 2.18 27.61 -36.01
N SER A 585 1.10 26.85 -36.18
CA SER A 585 -0.25 27.12 -35.65
C SER A 585 -0.40 26.70 -34.18
N GLY A 586 -0.89 27.60 -33.31
CA GLY A 586 -1.35 27.19 -31.98
C GLY A 586 -2.63 26.34 -32.07
N LEU A 587 -2.63 25.15 -31.48
CA LEU A 587 -3.77 24.21 -31.50
C LEU A 587 -4.24 23.91 -30.08
N GLY A 588 -5.55 23.84 -29.86
CA GLY A 588 -6.11 23.37 -28.58
C GLY A 588 -5.74 24.28 -27.41
N GLY A 589 -6.43 25.41 -27.22
CA GLY A 589 -6.10 26.35 -26.13
C GLY A 589 -6.14 25.68 -24.74
N ALA A 590 -7.08 24.75 -24.52
CA ALA A 590 -7.07 23.89 -23.33
C ALA A 590 -6.38 22.56 -23.59
N VAL A 591 -6.84 21.79 -24.59
CA VAL A 591 -6.40 20.42 -24.85
C VAL A 591 -6.05 20.25 -26.31
N TYR A 592 -4.84 19.73 -26.56
CA TYR A 592 -4.40 19.32 -27.89
C TYR A 592 -4.06 17.83 -27.89
N ALA A 593 -4.58 17.09 -28.88
CA ALA A 593 -4.35 15.67 -29.03
C ALA A 593 -3.80 15.29 -30.41
N VAL A 594 -2.71 14.52 -30.42
CA VAL A 594 -2.02 14.08 -31.64
C VAL A 594 -2.26 12.60 -31.95
N GLN A 595 -1.51 12.08 -32.93
CA GLN A 595 -1.73 10.80 -33.58
C GLN A 595 -2.15 9.66 -32.65
N ALA A 596 -3.27 9.01 -32.97
CA ALA A 596 -3.79 7.84 -32.24
C ALA A 596 -4.06 8.06 -30.73
N ALA A 597 -4.11 9.31 -30.25
CA ALA A 597 -4.55 9.59 -28.89
C ALA A 597 -6.04 9.27 -28.71
N ASN A 598 -6.41 8.80 -27.52
CA ASN A 598 -7.77 8.55 -27.09
C ASN A 598 -8.14 9.49 -25.93
N VAL A 599 -8.96 10.49 -26.22
CA VAL A 599 -9.36 11.52 -25.23
C VAL A 599 -10.84 11.37 -24.89
N ILE A 600 -11.12 11.09 -23.62
CA ILE A 600 -12.47 10.91 -23.08
C ILE A 600 -12.76 12.06 -22.12
N ILE A 601 -13.76 12.87 -22.46
CA ILE A 601 -14.13 14.08 -21.73
C ILE A 601 -15.58 13.97 -21.28
N LYS A 602 -15.81 13.97 -19.96
CA LYS A 602 -17.14 13.78 -19.38
C LYS A 602 -17.47 14.86 -18.35
N ASN A 603 -18.63 15.48 -18.48
CA ASN A 603 -19.14 16.45 -17.50
C ASN A 603 -18.13 17.56 -17.18
N CYS A 604 -17.36 18.00 -18.18
CA CYS A 604 -16.32 19.01 -18.00
C CYS A 604 -16.80 20.38 -18.49
N ILE A 605 -16.17 21.43 -17.99
CA ILE A 605 -16.41 22.82 -18.39
C ILE A 605 -15.15 23.36 -19.08
N PHE A 606 -15.30 23.92 -20.27
CA PHE A 606 -14.26 24.66 -20.99
C PHE A 606 -14.71 26.11 -21.11
N ASP A 607 -14.17 26.99 -20.27
CA ASP A 607 -14.50 28.41 -20.23
C ASP A 607 -13.32 29.26 -20.72
N LYS A 608 -13.58 30.16 -21.67
CA LYS A 608 -12.65 31.21 -22.11
C LYS A 608 -11.25 30.72 -22.54
N ASN A 609 -11.12 29.47 -22.98
CA ASN A 609 -9.86 28.97 -23.52
C ASN A 609 -9.66 29.54 -24.93
N MET A 610 -8.43 29.88 -25.27
CA MET A 610 -8.20 30.62 -26.51
C MET A 610 -6.87 30.33 -27.18
N ILE A 611 -6.84 30.60 -28.49
CA ILE A 611 -5.59 30.78 -29.22
C ILE A 611 -5.26 32.28 -29.23
N LEU A 612 -4.09 32.65 -28.71
CA LEU A 612 -3.58 34.02 -28.82
C LEU A 612 -2.66 34.14 -30.04
N THR A 613 -2.94 35.10 -30.91
CA THR A 613 -2.01 35.55 -31.96
C THR A 613 -1.30 36.81 -31.46
N ASN A 614 0.03 36.76 -31.34
CA ASN A 614 0.79 37.98 -31.04
C ASN A 614 0.62 38.96 -32.21
N GLY A 615 0.17 40.17 -31.92
CA GLY A 615 -0.25 41.14 -32.94
C GLY A 615 0.86 41.47 -33.94
N VAL A 616 0.70 41.00 -35.18
CA VAL A 616 1.33 41.58 -36.36
C VAL A 616 0.25 41.68 -37.44
N HIS A 617 -0.02 42.92 -37.85
CA HIS A 617 -0.68 43.24 -39.11
C HIS A 617 0.16 42.68 -40.26
N GLY A 618 -0.36 41.72 -41.02
CA GLY A 618 0.33 41.22 -42.21
C GLY A 618 -0.18 39.86 -42.64
N VAL A 619 -0.96 39.88 -43.71
CA VAL A 619 -1.44 38.78 -44.55
C VAL A 619 -0.43 37.62 -44.61
N HIS A 620 -0.68 36.55 -43.86
CA HIS A 620 -0.26 35.21 -44.22
C HIS A 620 -1.51 34.36 -44.35
N ASP A 621 -1.91 34.13 -45.59
CA ASP A 621 -3.04 33.30 -45.99
C ASP A 621 -2.64 31.85 -45.80
N GLY A 622 -2.84 31.33 -44.59
CA GLY A 622 -2.57 29.92 -44.31
C GLY A 622 -2.37 29.66 -42.83
N GLU A 623 -3.39 29.09 -42.20
CA GLU A 623 -3.32 28.45 -40.88
C GLU A 623 -3.04 29.35 -39.66
N THR A 624 -4.08 29.86 -39.00
CA THR A 624 -3.88 30.65 -37.77
C THR A 624 -4.92 30.30 -36.70
N GLY A 625 -4.67 29.21 -35.95
CA GLY A 625 -5.31 28.90 -34.66
C GLY A 625 -6.57 28.04 -34.67
N LYS A 626 -6.50 26.78 -34.24
CA LYS A 626 -7.64 25.83 -34.27
C LYS A 626 -7.98 25.30 -32.86
N GLY A 627 -9.26 25.16 -32.54
CA GLY A 627 -9.72 24.57 -31.28
C GLY A 627 -9.39 25.42 -30.06
N GLY A 628 -10.19 26.45 -29.78
CA GLY A 628 -9.94 27.34 -28.63
C GLY A 628 -9.97 26.58 -27.31
N ALA A 629 -10.88 25.60 -27.18
CA ALA A 629 -10.82 24.61 -26.11
C ALA A 629 -10.08 23.35 -26.55
N VAL A 630 -10.61 22.60 -27.51
CA VAL A 630 -10.10 21.27 -27.86
C VAL A 630 -9.76 21.19 -29.34
N CYS A 631 -8.53 20.77 -29.66
CA CYS A 631 -8.11 20.46 -31.02
C CYS A 631 -7.52 19.05 -31.11
N MET A 632 -7.78 18.35 -32.21
CA MET A 632 -7.24 17.01 -32.45
C MET A 632 -6.82 16.82 -33.91
N VAL A 633 -5.74 16.04 -34.11
CA VAL A 633 -5.14 15.77 -35.41
C VAL A 633 -4.82 14.28 -35.61
N SER A 634 -4.90 13.82 -36.87
CA SER A 634 -4.33 12.55 -37.35
C SER A 634 -4.80 11.28 -36.61
N THR A 635 -5.93 10.71 -37.01
CA THR A 635 -6.53 9.48 -36.44
C THR A 635 -6.73 9.47 -34.91
N ALA A 636 -6.79 10.62 -34.25
CA ALA A 636 -7.13 10.73 -32.84
C ALA A 636 -8.64 10.48 -32.63
N ASN A 637 -8.99 9.83 -31.53
CA ASN A 637 -10.38 9.59 -31.15
C ASN A 637 -10.74 10.45 -29.94
N VAL A 638 -11.79 11.25 -30.06
CA VAL A 638 -12.25 12.10 -28.97
C VAL A 638 -13.73 11.87 -28.72
N THR A 639 -14.06 11.52 -27.48
CA THR A 639 -15.44 11.37 -27.01
C THR A 639 -15.72 12.45 -25.98
N ILE A 640 -16.73 13.27 -26.23
CA ILE A 640 -17.13 14.40 -25.39
C ILE A 640 -18.59 14.19 -24.98
N GLU A 641 -18.86 14.10 -23.69
CA GLU A 641 -20.17 13.78 -23.14
C GLU A 641 -20.54 14.75 -22.00
N GLY A 642 -21.73 15.36 -22.05
CA GLY A 642 -22.23 16.17 -20.93
C GLY A 642 -21.41 17.43 -20.63
N CYS A 643 -20.60 17.91 -21.58
CA CYS A 643 -19.67 19.01 -21.37
C CYS A 643 -20.26 20.37 -21.77
N THR A 644 -19.70 21.44 -21.20
CA THR A 644 -20.07 22.83 -21.54
C THR A 644 -18.86 23.59 -22.07
N PHE A 645 -18.99 24.21 -23.24
CA PHE A 645 -17.98 25.05 -23.90
C PHE A 645 -18.49 26.48 -23.97
N THR A 646 -17.93 27.38 -23.17
CA THR A 646 -18.37 28.78 -23.10
C THR A 646 -17.26 29.75 -23.43
N GLY A 647 -17.53 30.72 -24.30
CA GLY A 647 -16.63 31.86 -24.50
C GLY A 647 -15.24 31.51 -25.06
N ASN A 648 -15.05 30.31 -25.61
CA ASN A 648 -13.76 29.88 -26.16
C ASN A 648 -13.51 30.58 -27.50
N LYS A 649 -12.24 30.79 -27.84
CA LYS A 649 -11.84 31.60 -29.00
C LYS A 649 -10.70 30.98 -29.81
N ALA A 650 -10.94 30.69 -31.08
CA ALA A 650 -9.91 30.33 -32.07
C ALA A 650 -10.32 30.86 -33.45
N LYS A 651 -9.53 30.65 -34.50
CA LYS A 651 -10.01 30.94 -35.86
C LYS A 651 -11.05 29.91 -36.29
N ASP A 652 -10.73 28.63 -36.09
CA ASP A 652 -11.57 27.52 -36.50
C ASP A 652 -11.97 26.64 -35.32
N GLY A 653 -13.25 26.28 -35.24
CA GLY A 653 -13.78 25.39 -34.20
C GLY A 653 -13.48 25.89 -32.80
N SER A 654 -13.94 27.11 -32.44
CA SER A 654 -13.50 27.75 -31.18
C SER A 654 -13.78 26.92 -29.94
N GLY A 655 -14.86 26.13 -29.94
CA GLY A 655 -15.03 25.04 -28.98
C GLY A 655 -14.17 23.84 -29.35
N VAL A 656 -14.55 23.11 -30.40
CA VAL A 656 -13.90 21.86 -30.82
C VAL A 656 -13.53 21.91 -32.30
N CYS A 657 -12.27 21.61 -32.63
CA CYS A 657 -11.82 21.47 -34.00
C CYS A 657 -11.24 20.07 -34.26
N ALA A 658 -11.71 19.43 -35.35
CA ALA A 658 -11.26 18.13 -35.83
C ALA A 658 -10.60 18.26 -37.20
N PHE A 659 -9.40 17.70 -37.36
CA PHE A 659 -8.60 17.87 -38.58
C PHE A 659 -7.84 16.59 -38.98
N ARG A 660 -7.77 16.27 -40.29
CA ARG A 660 -7.01 15.13 -40.88
C ARG A 660 -7.47 13.75 -40.39
N SER A 661 -8.66 13.32 -40.82
CA SER A 661 -9.17 11.95 -40.68
C SER A 661 -9.38 11.44 -39.24
N ASN A 662 -10.01 12.27 -38.40
CA ASN A 662 -10.40 11.90 -37.03
C ASN A 662 -11.88 11.52 -36.94
N SER A 663 -12.23 10.78 -35.87
CA SER A 663 -13.62 10.56 -35.45
C SER A 663 -13.87 11.28 -34.13
N VAL A 664 -14.83 12.21 -34.13
CA VAL A 664 -15.20 12.98 -32.94
C VAL A 664 -16.66 12.75 -32.60
N ILE A 665 -16.92 12.30 -31.39
CA ILE A 665 -18.28 12.04 -30.90
C ILE A 665 -18.59 13.03 -29.80
N ILE A 666 -19.60 13.89 -30.03
CA ILE A 666 -20.03 14.94 -29.11
C ILE A 666 -21.50 14.67 -28.74
N THR A 667 -21.77 14.41 -27.46
CA THR A 667 -23.10 13.99 -27.00
C THR A 667 -23.55 14.81 -25.80
N LYS A 668 -24.79 15.31 -25.81
CA LYS A 668 -25.41 16.04 -24.68
C LYS A 668 -24.56 17.22 -24.18
N CYS A 669 -23.90 17.92 -25.10
CA CYS A 669 -23.03 19.04 -24.77
C CYS A 669 -23.70 20.40 -25.06
N ILE A 670 -23.20 21.44 -24.40
CA ILE A 670 -23.62 22.83 -24.60
C ILE A 670 -22.43 23.62 -25.18
N PHE A 671 -22.63 24.29 -26.30
CA PHE A 671 -21.68 25.27 -26.86
C PHE A 671 -22.33 26.64 -26.86
N LYS A 672 -21.85 27.53 -25.99
CA LYS A 672 -22.41 28.86 -25.82
C LYS A 672 -21.38 29.95 -26.07
N ASN A 673 -21.72 30.93 -26.90
CA ASN A 673 -20.91 32.15 -27.06
C ASN A 673 -19.44 31.87 -27.43
N ASN A 674 -19.15 30.81 -28.17
CA ASN A 674 -17.81 30.55 -28.69
C ASN A 674 -17.62 31.37 -29.98
N ILE A 675 -16.49 32.05 -30.10
CA ILE A 675 -16.33 33.15 -31.07
C ILE A 675 -15.00 33.05 -31.79
N ASN A 676 -15.02 33.27 -33.10
CA ASN A 676 -13.80 33.45 -33.89
C ASN A 676 -12.90 34.58 -33.32
N ALA A 677 -11.63 34.27 -33.03
CA ALA A 677 -10.71 35.17 -32.31
C ALA A 677 -10.12 36.31 -33.18
N LEU A 678 -10.17 36.21 -34.51
CA LEU A 678 -9.36 37.03 -35.41
C LEU A 678 -10.22 37.98 -36.26
N LYS A 679 -10.10 39.29 -35.98
CA LYS A 679 -10.73 40.32 -36.80
C LYS A 679 -10.07 40.35 -38.19
N GLY A 680 -10.87 40.16 -39.24
CA GLY A 680 -10.44 40.33 -40.64
C GLY A 680 -9.90 39.09 -41.34
N THR A 681 -10.06 37.89 -40.75
CA THR A 681 -9.73 36.61 -41.42
C THR A 681 -10.91 35.65 -41.37
N ALA A 682 -11.23 35.05 -42.52
CA ALA A 682 -12.19 33.96 -42.65
C ALA A 682 -11.93 32.84 -41.64
N GLY A 683 -12.88 32.60 -40.73
CA GLY A 683 -12.82 31.45 -39.83
C GLY A 683 -14.15 30.73 -39.70
N TYR A 684 -14.03 29.47 -39.31
CA TYR A 684 -15.05 28.46 -39.54
C TYR A 684 -15.57 27.84 -38.24
N GLY A 685 -16.88 27.68 -38.11
CA GLY A 685 -17.49 26.89 -37.03
C GLY A 685 -17.24 27.50 -35.65
N GLY A 686 -18.07 28.46 -35.22
CA GLY A 686 -17.88 29.14 -33.93
C GLY A 686 -17.87 28.17 -32.75
N ALA A 687 -18.65 27.08 -32.83
CA ALA A 687 -18.62 25.99 -31.87
C ALA A 687 -17.74 24.82 -32.33
N VAL A 688 -18.03 24.26 -33.52
CA VAL A 688 -17.44 23.00 -33.99
C VAL A 688 -17.02 23.11 -35.46
N CYS A 689 -15.81 22.64 -35.78
CA CYS A 689 -15.32 22.59 -37.16
C CYS A 689 -14.75 21.20 -37.51
N ALA A 690 -15.17 20.66 -38.66
CA ALA A 690 -14.58 19.49 -39.31
C ALA A 690 -13.79 19.91 -40.55
N LEU A 691 -12.50 19.59 -40.57
CA LEU A 691 -11.57 20.03 -41.61
C LEU A 691 -10.80 18.84 -42.21
N ASP A 692 -10.62 18.84 -43.53
CA ASP A 692 -9.78 17.92 -44.29
C ASP A 692 -9.94 16.44 -43.90
N GLY A 693 -11.11 15.86 -44.18
CA GLY A 693 -11.36 14.44 -43.96
C GLY A 693 -11.89 14.08 -42.57
N ALA A 694 -12.09 15.06 -41.69
CA ALA A 694 -12.61 14.82 -40.35
C ALA A 694 -14.08 14.35 -40.37
N ASN A 695 -14.43 13.44 -39.46
CA ASN A 695 -15.79 12.95 -39.24
C ASN A 695 -16.26 13.34 -37.83
N VAL A 696 -17.27 14.21 -37.75
CA VAL A 696 -17.83 14.67 -36.47
C VAL A 696 -19.29 14.27 -36.35
N ILE A 697 -19.60 13.62 -35.22
CA ILE A 697 -20.95 13.19 -34.86
C ILE A 697 -21.41 13.99 -33.65
N ILE A 698 -22.47 14.78 -33.81
CA ILE A 698 -23.08 15.61 -32.76
C ILE A 698 -24.45 15.00 -32.42
N THR A 699 -24.70 14.68 -31.17
CA THR A 699 -25.98 14.09 -30.71
C THR A 699 -26.53 14.83 -29.51
N ASP A 700 -27.80 15.25 -29.58
CA ASP A 700 -28.53 15.88 -28.47
C ASP A 700 -27.79 17.08 -27.85
N CYS A 701 -27.07 17.85 -28.65
CA CYS A 701 -26.32 19.03 -28.19
C CYS A 701 -27.13 20.32 -28.38
N THR A 702 -26.78 21.35 -27.62
CA THR A 702 -27.33 22.71 -27.74
C THR A 702 -26.20 23.68 -28.11
N LEU A 703 -26.31 24.33 -29.28
CA LEU A 703 -25.30 25.26 -29.79
C LEU A 703 -25.94 26.65 -29.95
N THR A 704 -25.61 27.61 -29.08
CA THR A 704 -26.24 28.94 -29.04
C THR A 704 -25.23 30.09 -28.96
N GLY A 705 -25.56 31.23 -29.55
CA GLY A 705 -24.78 32.46 -29.45
C GLY A 705 -23.38 32.40 -30.06
N ASN A 706 -23.05 31.33 -30.80
CA ASN A 706 -21.72 31.13 -31.38
C ASN A 706 -21.55 31.99 -32.64
N LYS A 707 -20.32 32.47 -32.88
CA LYS A 707 -20.04 33.44 -33.93
C LYS A 707 -18.79 33.07 -34.72
N ALA A 708 -18.92 33.02 -36.05
CA ALA A 708 -17.83 32.79 -37.01
C ALA A 708 -18.10 33.60 -38.28
N GLU A 709 -17.25 33.51 -39.30
CA GLU A 709 -17.55 34.08 -40.63
C GLU A 709 -18.31 33.07 -41.50
N TYR A 710 -18.01 31.78 -41.31
CA TYR A 710 -18.64 30.66 -41.99
C TYR A 710 -19.13 29.66 -40.94
N GLY A 711 -20.41 29.34 -40.91
CA GLY A 711 -20.96 28.39 -39.95
C GLY A 711 -20.91 28.94 -38.53
N GLY A 712 -21.83 29.85 -38.17
CA GLY A 712 -21.80 30.51 -36.87
C GLY A 712 -21.69 29.52 -35.70
N ALA A 713 -22.29 28.34 -35.82
CA ALA A 713 -22.06 27.21 -34.92
C ALA A 713 -21.15 26.13 -35.52
N VAL A 714 -21.53 25.54 -36.65
CA VAL A 714 -20.90 24.32 -37.19
C VAL A 714 -20.39 24.55 -38.59
N ALA A 715 -19.18 24.06 -38.91
CA ALA A 715 -18.67 24.11 -40.26
C ALA A 715 -17.97 22.80 -40.70
N ALA A 716 -18.13 22.45 -41.97
CA ALA A 716 -17.40 21.39 -42.66
C ALA A 716 -16.67 21.96 -43.87
N ILE A 717 -15.35 21.83 -43.90
CA ILE A 717 -14.50 22.36 -44.98
C ILE A 717 -13.49 21.31 -45.42
N LYS A 718 -13.13 21.40 -46.70
CA LYS A 718 -12.00 20.75 -47.31
C LYS A 718 -11.18 21.83 -48.01
N ASN A 719 -9.91 21.96 -47.64
CA ASN A 719 -8.98 22.87 -48.30
C ASN A 719 -8.64 22.36 -49.71
N ASP A 720 -8.26 23.26 -50.61
CA ASP A 720 -7.98 22.92 -52.03
C ASP A 720 -6.91 21.84 -52.22
N SER A 721 -5.97 21.72 -51.27
CA SER A 721 -4.93 20.69 -51.27
C SER A 721 -5.39 19.32 -50.77
N SER A 722 -6.59 19.24 -50.17
CA SER A 722 -7.16 18.02 -49.63
C SER A 722 -8.15 17.37 -50.59
N THR A 723 -8.01 16.06 -50.78
CA THR A 723 -8.98 15.23 -51.50
C THR A 723 -9.98 14.53 -50.57
N ALA A 724 -9.76 14.60 -49.26
CA ALA A 724 -10.56 13.90 -48.26
C ALA A 724 -11.85 14.67 -47.92
N THR A 725 -12.99 14.01 -48.07
CA THR A 725 -14.31 14.54 -47.71
C THR A 725 -14.45 14.70 -46.19
N SER A 726 -14.81 15.90 -45.74
CA SER A 726 -15.20 16.14 -44.34
C SER A 726 -16.67 15.82 -44.13
N TYR A 727 -17.00 15.16 -43.02
CA TYR A 727 -18.34 14.67 -42.70
C TYR A 727 -18.85 15.27 -41.39
N ILE A 728 -20.07 15.81 -41.40
CA ILE A 728 -20.82 16.16 -40.20
C ILE A 728 -22.11 15.34 -40.14
N THR A 729 -22.34 14.68 -39.01
CA THR A 729 -23.63 14.05 -38.70
C THR A 729 -24.21 14.64 -37.42
N ILE A 730 -25.41 15.21 -37.49
CA ILE A 730 -26.13 15.76 -36.34
C ILE A 730 -27.42 14.96 -36.10
N LYS A 731 -27.62 14.51 -34.85
CA LYS A 731 -28.78 13.70 -34.43
C LYS A 731 -29.50 14.39 -33.27
N GLY A 732 -30.72 14.86 -33.49
CA GLY A 732 -31.44 15.66 -32.49
C GLY A 732 -30.71 16.93 -32.07
N GLY A 733 -31.12 17.54 -30.96
CA GLY A 733 -30.51 18.76 -30.44
C GLY A 733 -30.98 20.07 -31.10
N ILE A 734 -30.36 21.17 -30.67
CA ILE A 734 -30.75 22.54 -31.01
C ILE A 734 -29.52 23.31 -31.52
N ILE A 735 -29.67 23.98 -32.65
CA ILE A 735 -28.70 24.92 -33.22
C ILE A 735 -29.38 26.28 -33.32
N GLY A 736 -29.00 27.19 -32.44
CA GLY A 736 -29.56 28.53 -32.26
C GLY A 736 -30.66 28.55 -31.21
N GLY A 737 -31.52 29.55 -31.22
CA GLY A 737 -32.60 29.70 -30.26
C GLY A 737 -33.45 30.94 -30.51
N THR A 738 -34.35 31.23 -29.59
CA THR A 738 -35.28 32.37 -29.69
C THR A 738 -34.92 33.53 -28.77
N GLY A 739 -34.02 33.33 -27.80
CA GLY A 739 -33.50 34.42 -26.98
C GLY A 739 -32.58 35.35 -27.77
N ASP A 740 -32.49 36.60 -27.34
CA ASP A 740 -31.75 37.67 -28.03
C ASP A 740 -30.26 37.35 -28.25
N GLU A 741 -29.68 36.50 -27.40
CA GLU A 741 -28.28 36.08 -27.49
C GLU A 741 -28.10 34.63 -27.97
N ASP A 742 -29.19 33.90 -28.25
CA ASP A 742 -29.10 32.48 -28.62
C ASP A 742 -28.75 32.27 -30.10
N ALA A 743 -28.97 33.28 -30.94
CA ALA A 743 -28.69 33.22 -32.37
C ALA A 743 -27.21 32.89 -32.61
N ASN A 744 -26.94 31.85 -33.39
CA ASN A 744 -25.62 31.71 -33.98
C ASN A 744 -25.53 32.62 -35.20
N ILE A 745 -24.40 33.30 -35.34
CA ILE A 745 -24.24 34.40 -36.30
C ILE A 745 -23.00 34.16 -37.15
N ALA A 746 -23.16 34.14 -38.47
CA ALA A 746 -22.05 34.29 -39.40
C ALA A 746 -21.86 35.79 -39.68
N LYS A 747 -20.69 36.38 -39.43
CA LYS A 747 -20.42 37.83 -39.59
C LYS A 747 -19.54 38.12 -40.81
N GLY A 748 -19.80 39.21 -41.55
CA GLY A 748 -19.00 39.61 -42.73
C GLY A 748 -19.68 39.21 -44.04
N SER A 749 -18.95 38.66 -45.03
CA SER A 749 -19.54 38.05 -46.25
C SER A 749 -20.48 36.85 -45.93
N SER A 750 -20.44 36.40 -44.67
CA SER A 750 -21.40 35.61 -43.88
C SER A 750 -22.20 34.49 -44.55
N TYR A 751 -21.71 33.26 -44.39
CA TYR A 751 -22.33 32.05 -44.94
C TYR A 751 -22.69 31.05 -43.83
N GLY A 752 -23.96 30.68 -43.74
CA GLY A 752 -24.41 29.63 -42.82
C GLY A 752 -24.45 30.09 -41.36
N GLY A 753 -25.54 30.74 -40.94
CA GLY A 753 -25.63 31.28 -39.57
C GLY A 753 -25.56 30.19 -38.51
N GLY A 754 -26.25 29.08 -38.75
CA GLY A 754 -26.11 27.86 -37.97
C GLY A 754 -24.97 26.99 -38.50
N ILE A 755 -25.07 26.57 -39.76
CA ILE A 755 -24.21 25.53 -40.35
C ILE A 755 -23.66 25.97 -41.71
N TYR A 756 -22.37 25.73 -41.94
CA TYR A 756 -21.72 25.86 -43.24
C TYR A 756 -21.17 24.52 -43.73
N VAL A 757 -21.40 24.20 -45.00
CA VAL A 757 -20.86 23.00 -45.66
C VAL A 757 -20.23 23.41 -46.98
N GLY A 758 -18.90 23.34 -47.02
CA GLY A 758 -18.11 23.72 -48.19
C GLY A 758 -17.99 22.61 -49.24
N GLU A 759 -17.24 22.94 -50.30
CA GLU A 759 -17.10 22.09 -51.49
C GLU A 759 -16.61 20.66 -51.16
N GLY A 760 -17.35 19.68 -51.68
CA GLY A 760 -17.02 18.26 -51.53
C GLY A 760 -17.08 17.76 -50.08
N CYS A 761 -17.83 18.43 -49.21
CA CYS A 761 -18.15 18.00 -47.85
C CYS A 761 -19.60 17.52 -47.74
N ASP A 762 -19.87 16.71 -46.71
CA ASP A 762 -21.15 16.05 -46.51
C ASP A 762 -21.77 16.39 -45.15
N LEU A 763 -23.07 16.68 -45.16
CA LEU A 763 -23.88 16.92 -43.97
C LEU A 763 -25.06 15.96 -43.89
N LYS A 764 -25.20 15.28 -42.75
CA LYS A 764 -26.37 14.48 -42.40
C LYS A 764 -27.08 15.02 -41.16
N LEU A 765 -28.32 15.44 -41.30
CA LEU A 765 -29.20 15.80 -40.18
C LEU A 765 -30.28 14.73 -40.01
N GLN A 766 -30.43 14.17 -38.82
CA GLN A 766 -31.39 13.08 -38.59
C GLN A 766 -31.97 13.10 -37.18
N LYS A 767 -32.96 12.24 -36.97
CA LYS A 767 -33.55 12.03 -35.65
C LYS A 767 -32.55 11.34 -34.71
N ASN A 768 -32.60 11.70 -33.43
CA ASN A 768 -31.95 10.94 -32.37
C ASN A 768 -32.71 9.62 -32.10
N SER A 769 -32.23 8.85 -31.11
CA SER A 769 -32.87 7.60 -30.69
C SER A 769 -34.29 7.79 -30.11
N ALA A 770 -34.62 9.00 -29.63
CA ALA A 770 -35.96 9.36 -29.16
C ALA A 770 -36.90 9.83 -30.29
N GLY A 771 -36.47 9.79 -31.55
CA GLY A 771 -37.28 10.23 -32.69
C GLY A 771 -37.38 11.75 -32.87
N GLN A 772 -36.59 12.53 -32.13
CA GLN A 772 -36.54 13.99 -32.22
C GLN A 772 -35.51 14.39 -33.27
N GLY A 773 -35.93 15.18 -34.26
CA GLY A 773 -35.04 15.75 -35.27
C GLY A 773 -34.22 16.92 -34.77
N VAL A 774 -33.25 17.35 -35.58
CA VAL A 774 -32.46 18.56 -35.31
C VAL A 774 -33.36 19.79 -35.43
N GLN A 775 -33.24 20.70 -34.47
CA GLN A 775 -33.93 21.99 -34.49
C GLN A 775 -32.94 23.11 -34.82
N ILE A 776 -33.15 23.81 -35.93
CA ILE A 776 -32.32 24.91 -36.40
C ILE A 776 -33.15 26.19 -36.27
N ILE A 777 -32.86 26.99 -35.24
CA ILE A 777 -33.76 28.06 -34.78
C ILE A 777 -33.03 29.40 -34.72
N GLY A 778 -33.59 30.43 -35.34
CA GLY A 778 -33.17 31.82 -35.09
C GLY A 778 -31.73 32.17 -35.49
N ASN A 779 -31.09 31.38 -36.35
CA ASN A 779 -29.73 31.65 -36.78
C ASN A 779 -29.67 32.75 -37.86
N MET A 780 -28.53 33.43 -37.97
CA MET A 780 -28.37 34.65 -38.77
C MET A 780 -27.12 34.63 -39.67
N ALA A 781 -27.26 34.92 -40.96
CA ALA A 781 -26.19 35.08 -41.96
C ALA A 781 -26.69 35.75 -43.25
N ASP A 782 -25.85 36.41 -44.05
CA ASP A 782 -26.26 36.96 -45.37
C ASP A 782 -26.79 35.86 -46.31
N HIS A 783 -26.17 34.68 -46.27
CA HIS A 783 -26.54 33.53 -47.08
C HIS A 783 -26.79 32.30 -46.20
N GLY A 784 -28.01 31.77 -46.21
CA GLY A 784 -28.33 30.55 -45.48
C GLY A 784 -28.37 30.78 -43.98
N GLY A 785 -29.36 31.53 -43.46
CA GLY A 785 -29.47 31.84 -42.03
C GLY A 785 -29.34 30.59 -41.16
N GLY A 786 -30.03 29.49 -41.52
CA GLY A 786 -29.88 28.19 -40.87
C GLY A 786 -28.68 27.39 -41.38
N LEU A 787 -28.62 27.17 -42.70
CA LEU A 787 -27.65 26.31 -43.39
C LEU A 787 -27.22 26.93 -44.72
N TYR A 788 -25.91 26.96 -44.96
CA TYR A 788 -25.33 27.21 -46.28
C TYR A 788 -24.60 25.96 -46.79
N ALA A 789 -24.83 25.61 -48.05
CA ALA A 789 -24.21 24.48 -48.74
C ALA A 789 -23.64 24.92 -50.09
N GLU A 790 -22.35 24.68 -50.30
CA GLU A 790 -21.66 24.97 -51.55
C GLU A 790 -21.00 23.70 -52.11
N LYS A 791 -21.44 23.28 -53.30
CA LYS A 791 -21.03 22.06 -53.98
C LYS A 791 -20.92 20.86 -53.02
N ALA A 792 -21.89 20.79 -52.12
CA ALA A 792 -21.93 19.86 -51.01
C ALA A 792 -23.09 18.87 -51.15
N THR A 793 -23.02 17.77 -50.40
CA THR A 793 -24.13 16.84 -50.26
C THR A 793 -24.79 17.04 -48.89
N VAL A 794 -26.10 17.33 -48.89
CA VAL A 794 -26.87 17.49 -47.66
C VAL A 794 -28.04 16.51 -47.64
N ILE A 795 -28.16 15.74 -46.57
CA ILE A 795 -29.31 14.86 -46.33
C ILE A 795 -29.90 15.20 -44.97
N MET A 796 -31.17 15.61 -44.93
CA MET A 796 -31.89 15.91 -43.70
C MET A 796 -33.16 15.09 -43.56
N THR A 797 -33.44 14.58 -42.37
CA THR A 797 -34.63 13.77 -42.10
C THR A 797 -35.30 14.18 -40.79
N GLY A 798 -36.58 14.57 -40.85
CA GLY A 798 -37.38 14.88 -39.68
C GLY A 798 -36.97 16.14 -38.91
N CYS A 799 -36.25 17.07 -39.55
CA CYS A 799 -35.68 18.26 -38.92
C CYS A 799 -36.62 19.47 -39.01
N THR A 800 -36.40 20.47 -38.18
CA THR A 800 -37.19 21.71 -38.16
C THR A 800 -36.30 22.93 -38.31
N PHE A 801 -36.65 23.84 -39.22
CA PHE A 801 -36.00 25.14 -39.42
C PHE A 801 -37.00 26.24 -39.10
N THR A 802 -36.74 27.02 -38.05
CA THR A 802 -37.68 28.06 -37.59
C THR A 802 -37.00 29.40 -37.36
N GLY A 803 -37.56 30.48 -37.93
CA GLY A 803 -37.13 31.84 -37.61
C GLY A 803 -35.69 32.17 -38.03
N ASN A 804 -35.06 31.35 -38.87
CA ASN A 804 -33.74 31.65 -39.39
C ASN A 804 -33.85 32.76 -40.42
N LYS A 805 -32.93 33.71 -40.36
CA LYS A 805 -33.04 34.96 -41.10
C LYS A 805 -31.70 35.46 -41.58
N GLU A 806 -31.72 36.41 -42.47
CA GLU A 806 -30.52 37.15 -42.84
C GLU A 806 -30.00 38.06 -41.71
N GLU A 807 -28.68 38.26 -41.63
CA GLU A 807 -28.09 39.34 -40.82
C GLU A 807 -28.05 40.61 -41.69
N LEU A 808 -28.98 41.55 -41.51
CA LEU A 808 -28.90 42.82 -42.24
C LEU A 808 -27.64 43.59 -41.80
N PRO A 809 -26.68 43.88 -42.71
CA PRO A 809 -25.61 44.79 -42.37
C PRO A 809 -26.22 46.16 -42.06
N ASN A 810 -25.70 46.86 -41.04
CA ASN A 810 -26.09 48.23 -40.68
C ASN A 810 -25.68 49.28 -41.76
N ASN A 811 -25.52 48.86 -43.02
CA ASN A 811 -25.14 49.69 -44.15
C ASN A 811 -26.27 49.72 -45.20
N PRO A 812 -27.04 50.81 -45.31
CA PRO A 812 -28.13 50.93 -46.26
C PRO A 812 -27.70 50.94 -47.75
N ASN A 813 -26.39 51.04 -48.03
CA ASN A 813 -25.84 50.97 -49.39
C ASN A 813 -25.37 49.56 -49.79
N TYR A 814 -25.46 48.57 -48.89
CA TYR A 814 -25.07 47.19 -49.19
C TYR A 814 -26.26 46.44 -49.83
N ILE A 815 -26.20 46.30 -51.14
CA ILE A 815 -27.13 45.49 -51.95
C ILE A 815 -26.68 44.02 -51.93
N SER A 816 -26.68 43.34 -50.77
CA SER A 816 -26.46 41.89 -50.79
C SER A 816 -27.65 41.17 -51.43
N GLN A 817 -27.33 40.18 -52.25
CA GLN A 817 -28.24 39.15 -52.71
C GLN A 817 -28.50 38.21 -51.52
N MET A 818 -29.29 38.65 -50.53
CA MET A 818 -29.53 37.90 -49.29
C MET A 818 -30.44 36.70 -49.56
N GLU A 819 -29.98 35.49 -49.29
CA GLU A 819 -30.53 34.29 -49.91
C GLU A 819 -30.75 33.16 -48.89
N GLY A 820 -31.94 32.54 -48.96
CA GLY A 820 -32.22 31.33 -48.22
C GLY A 820 -32.30 31.56 -46.72
N GLY A 821 -33.48 31.90 -46.20
CA GLY A 821 -33.64 32.18 -44.76
C GLY A 821 -33.28 30.96 -43.91
N ALA A 822 -33.74 29.77 -44.33
CA ALA A 822 -33.34 28.50 -43.73
C ALA A 822 -32.15 27.86 -44.43
N ILE A 823 -32.20 27.69 -45.76
CA ILE A 823 -31.20 26.97 -46.54
C ILE A 823 -30.81 27.78 -47.78
N CYS A 824 -29.52 28.00 -47.97
CA CYS A 824 -28.95 28.47 -49.22
C CYS A 824 -28.06 27.37 -49.84
N ALA A 825 -28.38 26.96 -51.07
CA ALA A 825 -27.73 25.87 -51.78
C ALA A 825 -27.14 26.34 -53.12
N TYR A 826 -25.83 26.17 -53.26
CA TYR A 826 -25.06 26.52 -54.44
C TYR A 826 -24.38 25.31 -55.03
N GLY A 827 -24.72 24.98 -56.28
CA GLY A 827 -24.25 23.78 -56.96
C GLY A 827 -24.34 22.49 -56.14
N SER A 828 -25.25 22.44 -55.17
CA SER A 828 -25.30 21.42 -54.12
C SER A 828 -26.44 20.44 -54.36
N THR A 829 -26.28 19.23 -53.84
CA THR A 829 -27.35 18.22 -53.81
C THR A 829 -27.94 18.18 -52.41
N VAL A 830 -29.22 18.58 -52.28
CA VAL A 830 -29.92 18.63 -50.99
C VAL A 830 -31.14 17.70 -51.02
N THR A 831 -31.14 16.70 -50.16
CA THR A 831 -32.27 15.80 -49.93
C THR A 831 -32.93 16.09 -48.59
N ILE A 832 -34.22 16.41 -48.62
CA ILE A 832 -35.03 16.79 -47.47
C ILE A 832 -36.14 15.76 -47.30
N ASN A 833 -36.12 15.02 -46.19
CA ASN A 833 -37.12 14.00 -45.89
C ASN A 833 -37.95 14.44 -44.67
N ASP A 834 -39.26 14.65 -44.84
CA ASP A 834 -40.22 14.88 -43.75
C ASP A 834 -39.80 16.01 -42.79
N CYS A 835 -39.27 17.12 -43.33
CA CYS A 835 -38.82 18.28 -42.54
C CYS A 835 -39.85 19.42 -42.54
N THR A 836 -39.74 20.32 -41.56
CA THR A 836 -40.63 21.48 -41.41
C THR A 836 -39.84 22.80 -41.47
N PHE A 837 -40.34 23.78 -42.24
CA PHE A 837 -39.75 25.11 -42.40
C PHE A 837 -40.78 26.19 -42.08
N ARG A 838 -40.55 27.01 -41.05
CA ARG A 838 -41.51 28.03 -40.60
C ARG A 838 -40.86 29.36 -40.23
N GLY A 839 -41.50 30.47 -40.57
CA GLY A 839 -41.07 31.79 -40.10
C GLY A 839 -39.68 32.22 -40.56
N ASN A 840 -39.08 31.55 -41.54
CA ASN A 840 -37.74 31.89 -42.04
C ASN A 840 -37.83 33.09 -43.00
N LYS A 841 -36.77 33.91 -43.06
CA LYS A 841 -36.81 35.20 -43.76
C LYS A 841 -35.56 35.45 -44.61
N ALA A 842 -35.73 35.82 -45.87
CA ALA A 842 -34.65 36.25 -46.77
C ALA A 842 -35.15 37.24 -47.83
N VAL A 843 -34.28 37.74 -48.72
CA VAL A 843 -34.71 38.44 -49.94
C VAL A 843 -35.17 37.45 -51.01
N PHE A 844 -34.46 36.33 -51.18
CA PHE A 844 -34.85 35.26 -52.10
C PHE A 844 -34.95 33.92 -51.37
N GLY A 845 -36.02 33.17 -51.63
CA GLY A 845 -36.19 31.85 -51.01
C GLY A 845 -36.37 31.95 -49.51
N GLY A 846 -37.52 32.43 -49.03
CA GLY A 846 -37.73 32.70 -47.60
C GLY A 846 -37.41 31.49 -46.71
N ALA A 847 -37.69 30.26 -47.18
CA ALA A 847 -37.11 29.05 -46.60
C ALA A 847 -35.87 28.58 -47.37
N ILE A 848 -36.01 28.25 -48.66
CA ILE A 848 -34.98 27.55 -49.43
C ILE A 848 -34.62 28.37 -50.67
N TYR A 849 -33.33 28.60 -50.87
CA TYR A 849 -32.77 29.18 -52.08
C TYR A 849 -31.82 28.18 -52.75
N ALA A 850 -32.02 27.94 -54.05
CA ALA A 850 -31.19 27.04 -54.85
C ALA A 850 -30.69 27.75 -56.11
N SER A 851 -29.38 27.75 -56.34
CA SER A 851 -28.78 28.39 -57.50
C SER A 851 -27.51 27.66 -57.95
N LYS A 852 -27.06 27.96 -59.17
CA LYS A 852 -25.86 27.41 -59.81
C LYS A 852 -24.57 28.09 -59.32
N LEU A 853 -24.67 29.37 -58.94
CA LEU A 853 -23.52 30.23 -58.63
C LEU A 853 -23.67 30.93 -57.31
N ASN A 854 -22.63 30.89 -56.48
CA ASN A 854 -22.54 31.80 -55.35
C ASN A 854 -22.27 33.26 -55.83
N PRO A 855 -22.47 34.29 -55.00
CA PRO A 855 -22.32 35.70 -55.39
C PRO A 855 -20.91 36.11 -55.82
N SER A 856 -19.90 35.29 -55.49
CA SER A 856 -18.49 35.54 -55.78
C SER A 856 -17.98 34.87 -57.07
N GLN A 857 -18.80 34.03 -57.71
CA GLN A 857 -18.42 33.23 -58.88
C GLN A 857 -19.04 33.77 -60.18
N THR A 858 -18.26 33.73 -61.26
CA THR A 858 -18.73 34.06 -62.63
C THR A 858 -19.43 32.86 -63.27
N LEU A 859 -20.44 33.14 -64.12
CA LEU A 859 -21.18 32.11 -64.87
C LEU A 859 -20.26 31.32 -65.81
N SER A 860 -20.05 30.04 -65.52
CA SER A 860 -19.43 29.07 -66.43
C SER A 860 -20.39 27.89 -66.72
N PRO A 861 -20.31 27.28 -67.93
CA PRO A 861 -21.04 26.06 -68.23
C PRO A 861 -20.76 24.94 -67.22
N ASN A 862 -19.56 24.91 -66.63
CA ASN A 862 -19.05 23.84 -65.77
C ASN A 862 -19.48 23.93 -64.30
N ASN A 863 -20.08 25.04 -63.83
CA ASN A 863 -20.60 25.06 -62.46
C ASN A 863 -21.74 24.04 -62.32
N PRO A 864 -21.77 23.20 -61.27
CA PRO A 864 -22.88 22.28 -61.06
C PRO A 864 -24.16 23.08 -60.74
N ALA A 865 -25.30 22.65 -61.28
CA ALA A 865 -26.59 23.20 -60.88
C ALA A 865 -27.04 22.60 -59.54
N SER A 866 -27.76 23.38 -58.73
CA SER A 866 -28.32 22.85 -57.50
C SER A 866 -29.47 21.88 -57.78
N VAL A 867 -29.50 20.78 -57.03
CA VAL A 867 -30.51 19.72 -57.10
C VAL A 867 -31.15 19.57 -55.73
N ILE A 868 -32.41 19.99 -55.60
CA ILE A 868 -33.18 19.89 -54.36
C ILE A 868 -34.23 18.79 -54.52
N THR A 869 -34.25 17.83 -53.60
CA THR A 869 -35.29 16.79 -53.54
C THR A 869 -35.98 16.85 -52.19
N ILE A 870 -37.28 17.11 -52.18
CA ILE A 870 -38.11 17.17 -50.98
C ILE A 870 -39.09 16.00 -51.00
N LYS A 871 -38.99 15.14 -50.00
CA LYS A 871 -39.83 13.97 -49.77
C LYS A 871 -40.66 14.22 -48.52
N GLY A 872 -41.96 14.48 -48.65
CA GLY A 872 -42.82 14.82 -47.51
C GLY A 872 -42.44 16.12 -46.78
N GLY A 873 -43.19 16.47 -45.74
CA GLY A 873 -42.89 17.63 -44.89
C GLY A 873 -43.71 18.89 -45.21
N ILE A 874 -43.41 19.98 -44.50
CA ILE A 874 -44.20 21.23 -44.53
C ILE A 874 -43.27 22.43 -44.74
N ILE A 875 -43.61 23.29 -45.70
CA ILE A 875 -42.94 24.58 -45.92
C ILE A 875 -43.98 25.68 -45.74
N GLY A 876 -43.85 26.41 -44.64
CA GLY A 876 -44.75 27.46 -44.17
C GLY A 876 -45.79 26.93 -43.17
N GLY A 877 -46.95 27.58 -43.12
CA GLY A 877 -48.06 27.23 -42.24
C GLY A 877 -49.16 28.28 -42.27
N THR A 878 -50.26 28.02 -41.57
CA THR A 878 -51.44 28.90 -41.54
C THR A 878 -51.43 29.92 -40.40
N ASN A 879 -50.56 29.75 -39.40
CA ASN A 879 -50.45 30.72 -38.31
C ASN A 879 -49.66 31.95 -38.76
N SER A 880 -49.90 33.09 -38.12
CA SER A 880 -49.31 34.40 -38.47
C SER A 880 -47.77 34.42 -38.53
N ASN A 881 -47.11 33.58 -37.73
CA ASN A 881 -45.66 33.50 -37.64
C ASN A 881 -45.06 32.28 -38.37
N ASP A 882 -45.88 31.41 -38.95
CA ASP A 882 -45.39 30.22 -39.66
C ASP A 882 -44.91 30.56 -41.08
N ALA A 883 -45.37 31.68 -41.65
CA ALA A 883 -45.03 32.11 -43.01
C ALA A 883 -43.52 32.29 -43.18
N ASN A 884 -42.92 31.55 -44.11
CA ASN A 884 -41.59 31.93 -44.62
C ASN A 884 -41.76 33.12 -45.58
N LYS A 885 -40.86 34.10 -45.51
CA LYS A 885 -41.03 35.39 -46.19
C LYS A 885 -39.82 35.77 -47.04
N ALA A 886 -40.11 36.15 -48.28
CA ALA A 886 -39.19 36.79 -49.22
C ALA A 886 -39.58 38.26 -49.41
N ASP A 887 -39.34 39.11 -48.40
CA ASP A 887 -39.86 40.49 -48.36
C ASP A 887 -38.89 41.54 -47.74
N ASN A 888 -37.64 41.17 -47.55
CA ASN A 888 -36.66 41.99 -46.83
C ASN A 888 -36.21 43.28 -47.54
N LEU A 889 -36.38 43.38 -48.86
CA LEU A 889 -36.06 44.58 -49.63
C LEU A 889 -37.30 45.16 -50.33
N LYS A 890 -37.28 46.47 -50.63
CA LYS A 890 -38.46 47.16 -51.17
C LYS A 890 -38.85 46.76 -52.59
N ASP A 891 -37.87 46.40 -53.42
CA ASP A 891 -38.04 46.12 -54.84
C ASP A 891 -37.48 44.74 -55.21
N SER A 892 -37.46 43.81 -54.26
CA SER A 892 -36.99 42.43 -54.44
C SER A 892 -37.74 41.50 -53.49
N GLY A 893 -37.88 40.22 -53.85
CA GLY A 893 -38.68 39.28 -53.06
C GLY A 893 -39.29 38.17 -53.89
N LEU A 894 -38.50 37.14 -54.22
CA LEU A 894 -38.94 36.01 -55.06
C LEU A 894 -38.90 34.71 -54.25
N GLY A 895 -39.93 33.87 -54.40
CA GLY A 895 -39.96 32.56 -53.78
C GLY A 895 -40.14 32.63 -52.26
N GLY A 896 -41.35 32.95 -51.79
CA GLY A 896 -41.63 33.11 -50.35
C GLY A 896 -41.30 31.86 -49.55
N GLY A 897 -41.64 30.69 -50.10
CA GLY A 897 -41.17 29.40 -49.61
C GLY A 897 -39.83 29.02 -50.25
N ILE A 898 -39.84 28.78 -51.57
CA ILE A 898 -38.69 28.24 -52.30
C ILE A 898 -38.36 29.08 -53.53
N TYR A 899 -37.07 29.35 -53.73
CA TYR A 899 -36.52 29.90 -54.96
C TYR A 899 -35.66 28.86 -55.68
N VAL A 900 -35.95 28.62 -56.95
CA VAL A 900 -35.20 27.74 -57.85
C VAL A 900 -34.60 28.58 -58.97
N GLY A 901 -33.29 28.76 -58.95
CA GLY A 901 -32.53 29.49 -59.97
C GLY A 901 -32.53 28.77 -61.33
N GLY A 902 -32.01 29.46 -62.35
CA GLY A 902 -31.94 28.90 -63.69
C GLY A 902 -31.09 27.63 -63.75
N ASP A 903 -31.54 26.67 -64.58
CA ASP A 903 -30.98 25.32 -64.75
C ASP A 903 -30.93 24.45 -63.48
N CYS A 904 -31.37 24.96 -62.33
CA CYS A 904 -31.52 24.19 -61.10
C CYS A 904 -32.79 23.35 -61.13
N SER A 905 -32.83 22.31 -60.28
CA SER A 905 -33.99 21.42 -60.21
C SER A 905 -34.53 21.27 -58.79
N LEU A 906 -35.85 21.26 -58.69
CA LEU A 906 -36.61 20.94 -57.50
C LEU A 906 -37.50 19.73 -57.78
N THR A 907 -37.41 18.71 -56.95
CA THR A 907 -38.27 17.53 -57.01
C THR A 907 -39.09 17.43 -55.74
N LEU A 908 -40.42 17.42 -55.87
CA LEU A 908 -41.38 17.28 -54.77
C LEU A 908 -42.08 15.94 -54.86
N GLN A 909 -42.01 15.15 -53.79
CA GLN A 909 -42.52 13.79 -53.77
C GLN A 909 -42.99 13.31 -52.40
N ASP A 910 -43.67 12.17 -52.39
CA ASP A 910 -44.04 11.50 -51.15
C ASP A 910 -42.82 10.89 -50.46
N PHE A 911 -42.78 11.00 -49.13
CA PHE A 911 -41.84 10.26 -48.28
C PHE A 911 -42.36 8.86 -47.98
N THR A 912 -43.65 8.78 -47.63
CA THR A 912 -44.44 7.56 -47.50
C THR A 912 -45.82 7.83 -48.10
N ALA A 913 -46.65 6.80 -48.29
CA ALA A 913 -47.98 6.92 -48.90
C ALA A 913 -48.92 7.97 -48.26
N ILE A 914 -48.65 8.37 -47.01
CA ILE A 914 -49.44 9.36 -46.25
C ILE A 914 -48.68 10.65 -45.92
N LYS A 915 -47.38 10.73 -46.27
CA LYS A 915 -46.52 11.88 -45.98
C LYS A 915 -46.07 12.54 -47.28
N SER A 916 -46.91 13.42 -47.79
CA SER A 916 -46.65 14.24 -48.96
C SER A 916 -46.11 15.63 -48.60
N VAL A 917 -45.55 16.32 -49.59
CA VAL A 917 -45.06 17.70 -49.41
C VAL A 917 -46.25 18.67 -49.39
N LYS A 918 -46.27 19.57 -48.38
CA LYS A 918 -47.22 20.67 -48.30
C LYS A 918 -46.52 22.02 -48.24
N ILE A 919 -46.85 22.91 -49.16
CA ILE A 919 -46.35 24.29 -49.20
C ILE A 919 -47.54 25.23 -49.03
N LEU A 920 -47.54 26.03 -47.95
CA LEU A 920 -48.69 26.87 -47.61
C LEU A 920 -48.32 28.12 -46.81
N GLY A 921 -49.07 29.21 -47.01
CA GLY A 921 -48.98 30.43 -46.21
C GLY A 921 -47.64 31.17 -46.27
N ASN A 922 -46.75 30.83 -47.19
CA ASN A 922 -45.53 31.60 -47.46
C ASN A 922 -45.85 32.91 -48.20
N THR A 923 -44.99 33.91 -48.11
CA THR A 923 -45.22 35.23 -48.74
C THR A 923 -43.99 35.73 -49.46
N ALA A 924 -44.16 36.24 -50.67
CA ALA A 924 -43.13 36.92 -51.46
C ALA A 924 -43.60 38.32 -51.80
N ARG A 925 -42.67 39.29 -51.84
CA ARG A 925 -43.00 40.66 -52.20
C ARG A 925 -43.35 40.85 -53.67
N MET A 926 -42.70 40.07 -54.55
CA MET A 926 -42.87 40.19 -55.99
C MET A 926 -43.58 38.97 -56.59
N LEU A 927 -42.92 37.80 -56.62
CA LEU A 927 -43.39 36.66 -57.41
C LEU A 927 -43.16 35.34 -56.67
N GLY A 928 -44.09 34.40 -56.87
CA GLY A 928 -44.00 33.04 -56.33
C GLY A 928 -44.07 33.02 -54.81
N ASN A 929 -45.26 33.26 -54.25
CA ASN A 929 -45.46 33.18 -52.80
C ASN A 929 -45.04 31.80 -52.27
N GLY A 930 -45.42 30.73 -52.98
CA GLY A 930 -44.99 29.37 -52.67
C GLY A 930 -43.61 29.06 -53.25
N ILE A 931 -43.53 29.01 -54.58
CA ILE A 931 -42.33 28.62 -55.31
C ILE A 931 -42.09 29.61 -56.46
N TYR A 932 -40.84 30.06 -56.61
CA TYR A 932 -40.37 30.73 -57.82
C TYR A 932 -39.44 29.80 -58.59
N VAL A 933 -39.73 29.59 -59.88
CA VAL A 933 -38.86 28.84 -60.81
C VAL A 933 -38.33 29.79 -61.87
N GLY A 934 -37.02 30.03 -61.85
CA GLY A 934 -36.33 30.90 -62.79
C GLY A 934 -36.26 30.32 -64.20
N ARG A 935 -35.73 31.12 -65.14
CA ARG A 935 -35.56 30.72 -66.55
C ARG A 935 -34.84 29.37 -66.67
N ASN A 936 -35.38 28.44 -67.44
CA ASN A 936 -34.88 27.06 -67.61
C ASN A 936 -34.83 26.19 -66.33
N GLY A 937 -35.32 26.69 -65.20
CA GLY A 937 -35.46 25.90 -63.98
C GLY A 937 -36.46 24.76 -64.15
N LYS A 938 -36.27 23.69 -63.38
CA LYS A 938 -37.12 22.49 -63.46
C LYS A 938 -37.82 22.24 -62.14
N LEU A 939 -39.14 22.12 -62.18
CA LEU A 939 -39.94 21.64 -61.06
C LEU A 939 -40.54 20.27 -61.40
N ASN A 940 -40.12 19.23 -60.70
CA ASN A 940 -40.72 17.90 -60.80
C ASN A 940 -41.72 17.71 -59.67
N MET A 941 -42.95 17.29 -59.98
CA MET A 941 -44.00 16.99 -59.00
C MET A 941 -44.49 15.56 -59.16
N GLN A 942 -44.61 14.87 -58.02
CA GLN A 942 -45.16 13.51 -57.97
C GLN A 942 -45.92 13.24 -56.67
N GLY A 943 -46.71 12.17 -56.68
CA GLY A 943 -47.45 11.69 -55.51
C GLY A 943 -48.48 12.70 -55.01
N GLY A 944 -48.61 12.80 -53.69
CA GLY A 944 -49.59 13.63 -52.99
C GLY A 944 -49.17 15.09 -52.80
N THR A 945 -48.14 15.56 -53.53
CA THR A 945 -47.58 16.92 -53.41
C THR A 945 -48.67 17.99 -53.59
N GLN A 946 -48.65 19.00 -52.72
CA GLN A 946 -49.60 20.11 -52.75
C GLN A 946 -48.94 21.45 -52.43
N VAL A 947 -49.14 22.42 -53.33
CA VAL A 947 -48.88 23.85 -53.12
C VAL A 947 -50.22 24.55 -52.99
N ASN A 948 -50.48 25.18 -51.84
CA ASN A 948 -51.78 25.80 -51.54
C ASN A 948 -52.10 26.95 -52.51
N GLU A 949 -53.37 27.25 -52.74
CA GLU A 949 -53.81 28.31 -53.65
C GLU A 949 -53.33 29.70 -53.25
N ASN A 950 -53.10 29.95 -51.95
CA ASN A 950 -52.48 31.20 -51.49
C ASN A 950 -50.95 31.24 -51.69
N ASN A 951 -50.37 30.19 -52.27
CA ASN A 951 -48.95 29.99 -52.51
C ASN A 951 -48.77 29.59 -53.98
N ASP A 952 -48.76 30.57 -54.87
CA ASP A 952 -48.58 30.31 -56.29
C ASP A 952 -47.17 29.77 -56.61
N VAL A 953 -47.12 29.04 -57.72
CA VAL A 953 -45.89 28.59 -58.38
C VAL A 953 -45.66 29.50 -59.58
N TYR A 954 -44.69 30.40 -59.46
CA TYR A 954 -44.28 31.25 -60.57
C TYR A 954 -43.34 30.48 -61.51
N LEU A 955 -43.64 30.51 -62.81
CA LEU A 955 -42.85 29.87 -63.85
C LEU A 955 -42.24 30.94 -64.77
N GLY A 956 -40.93 31.17 -64.64
CA GLY A 956 -40.15 32.01 -65.54
C GLY A 956 -40.05 31.42 -66.96
N LEU A 957 -39.49 32.21 -67.89
CA LEU A 957 -39.32 31.81 -69.30
C LEU A 957 -38.74 30.40 -69.46
N SER A 958 -39.38 29.59 -70.31
CA SER A 958 -38.97 28.22 -70.64
C SER A 958 -38.92 27.25 -69.44
N SER A 959 -39.42 27.64 -68.26
CA SER A 959 -39.62 26.74 -67.13
C SER A 959 -41.00 26.08 -67.18
N LYS A 960 -41.10 24.86 -66.64
CA LYS A 960 -42.34 24.08 -66.60
C LYS A 960 -42.34 23.07 -65.46
N ILE A 961 -43.53 22.56 -65.16
CA ILE A 961 -43.73 21.51 -64.16
C ILE A 961 -43.73 20.14 -64.87
N TYR A 962 -42.82 19.27 -64.46
CA TYR A 962 -42.69 17.91 -64.97
C TYR A 962 -43.40 16.92 -64.04
N LEU A 963 -44.24 16.06 -64.62
CA LEU A 963 -45.02 15.06 -63.91
C LEU A 963 -44.51 13.65 -64.22
N SER A 964 -44.03 12.91 -63.22
CA SER A 964 -43.51 11.54 -63.38
C SER A 964 -44.58 10.45 -63.24
N GLY A 965 -45.83 10.80 -62.91
CA GLY A 965 -46.95 9.87 -62.76
C GLY A 965 -48.26 10.55 -62.37
N ALA A 966 -49.27 9.76 -61.99
CA ALA A 966 -50.53 10.30 -61.47
C ALA A 966 -50.33 10.99 -60.12
N LEU A 967 -50.78 12.24 -59.99
CA LEU A 967 -50.79 12.93 -58.70
C LEU A 967 -51.92 12.39 -57.83
N THR A 968 -51.66 12.13 -56.56
CA THR A 968 -52.62 11.52 -55.62
C THR A 968 -53.28 12.54 -54.68
N THR A 969 -52.95 13.83 -54.81
CA THR A 969 -53.60 14.91 -54.04
C THR A 969 -55.12 14.95 -54.30
N SER A 970 -55.89 15.12 -53.22
CA SER A 970 -57.37 15.13 -53.22
C SER A 970 -57.98 16.45 -53.69
N GLY A 971 -57.16 17.47 -53.97
CA GLY A 971 -57.60 18.79 -54.44
C GLY A 971 -56.71 19.34 -55.56
N LYS A 972 -56.63 20.67 -55.64
CA LYS A 972 -55.68 21.33 -56.55
C LYS A 972 -54.25 21.07 -56.09
N ALA A 973 -53.39 20.75 -57.04
CA ALA A 973 -51.98 20.47 -56.85
C ALA A 973 -51.15 21.75 -56.71
N ALA A 974 -51.44 22.76 -57.53
CA ALA A 974 -50.85 24.10 -57.43
C ALA A 974 -51.67 25.14 -58.21
N LEU A 975 -51.49 26.41 -57.85
CA LEU A 975 -51.85 27.59 -58.65
C LEU A 975 -50.60 28.05 -59.40
N ILE A 976 -50.65 28.12 -60.73
CA ILE A 976 -49.53 28.49 -61.60
C ILE A 976 -49.65 29.97 -61.99
N THR A 977 -48.55 30.71 -61.86
CA THR A 977 -48.37 32.06 -62.40
C THR A 977 -47.29 32.02 -63.48
N PRO A 978 -47.64 31.88 -64.77
CA PRO A 978 -46.65 31.89 -65.84
C PRO A 978 -46.15 33.32 -66.10
N ASP A 979 -44.88 33.45 -66.49
CA ASP A 979 -44.30 34.73 -66.90
C ASP A 979 -44.94 35.27 -68.20
N VAL A 980 -45.30 34.36 -69.11
CA VAL A 980 -45.90 34.67 -70.41
C VAL A 980 -47.24 33.96 -70.55
N TYR A 981 -48.27 34.73 -70.91
CA TYR A 981 -49.65 34.26 -71.08
C TYR A 981 -50.02 34.18 -72.56
N GLU A 982 -49.60 33.08 -73.20
CA GLU A 982 -49.89 32.80 -74.60
C GLU A 982 -50.21 31.31 -74.77
N ALA A 983 -51.08 30.97 -75.73
CA ALA A 983 -51.45 29.57 -75.99
C ALA A 983 -50.28 28.70 -76.48
N SER A 984 -49.17 29.33 -76.92
CA SER A 984 -47.91 28.70 -77.30
C SER A 984 -47.08 28.24 -76.09
N VAL A 985 -47.41 28.68 -74.87
CA VAL A 985 -46.62 28.40 -73.67
C VAL A 985 -47.05 27.08 -73.05
N GLN A 986 -46.10 26.14 -72.94
CA GLN A 986 -46.27 24.88 -72.24
C GLN A 986 -45.88 25.03 -70.76
N VAL A 987 -46.81 24.77 -69.84
CA VAL A 987 -46.58 24.88 -68.38
C VAL A 987 -46.51 23.52 -67.67
N LEU A 988 -47.07 22.47 -68.27
CA LEU A 988 -46.97 21.08 -67.79
C LEU A 988 -46.33 20.17 -68.83
N ASP A 989 -45.53 19.22 -68.38
CA ASP A 989 -44.91 18.17 -69.21
C ASP A 989 -44.90 16.81 -68.50
N GLY A 990 -44.69 15.72 -69.25
CA GLY A 990 -44.69 14.34 -68.75
C GLY A 990 -46.09 13.73 -68.67
N SER A 991 -46.45 13.16 -67.51
CA SER A 991 -47.70 12.39 -67.29
C SER A 991 -48.96 13.27 -67.15
N ILE A 992 -49.27 14.10 -68.15
CA ILE A 992 -50.32 15.13 -68.08
C ILE A 992 -51.75 14.54 -68.00
N ILE A 993 -52.01 13.45 -68.71
CA ILE A 993 -53.34 12.80 -68.78
C ILE A 993 -53.51 11.64 -67.78
N ALA A 994 -52.54 11.42 -66.89
CA ALA A 994 -52.61 10.36 -65.89
C ALA A 994 -53.51 10.73 -64.70
N GLY A 995 -54.11 9.72 -64.06
CA GLY A 995 -54.92 9.85 -62.84
C GLY A 995 -56.39 10.23 -63.07
N THR A 996 -57.16 10.20 -61.98
CA THR A 996 -58.59 10.58 -61.95
C THR A 996 -58.85 11.55 -60.79
N PRO A 997 -59.26 12.83 -61.04
CA PRO A 997 -59.26 13.49 -62.35
C PRO A 997 -57.85 13.55 -62.94
N GLN A 998 -57.73 13.72 -64.27
CA GLN A 998 -56.44 13.81 -64.95
C GLN A 998 -55.61 14.97 -64.41
N ASN A 999 -54.28 14.82 -64.40
CA ASN A 999 -53.37 15.78 -63.77
C ASN A 999 -53.56 17.23 -64.24
N TYR A 1000 -53.78 17.52 -65.53
CA TYR A 1000 -54.00 18.90 -66.01
C TYR A 1000 -55.18 19.60 -65.32
N LYS A 1001 -56.24 18.86 -64.94
CA LYS A 1001 -57.40 19.40 -64.20
C LYS A 1001 -57.09 19.71 -62.73
N LYS A 1002 -55.96 19.24 -62.21
CA LYS A 1002 -55.53 19.49 -60.83
C LYS A 1002 -54.77 20.80 -60.67
N PHE A 1003 -54.47 21.52 -61.74
CA PHE A 1003 -53.82 22.84 -61.66
C PHE A 1003 -54.85 23.96 -61.85
N LYS A 1004 -54.51 25.15 -61.35
CA LYS A 1004 -55.16 26.42 -61.68
C LYS A 1004 -54.11 27.36 -62.28
N VAL A 1005 -54.53 28.33 -63.07
CA VAL A 1005 -53.65 29.40 -63.56
C VAL A 1005 -54.19 30.74 -63.05
N THR A 1006 -53.32 31.63 -62.60
CA THR A 1006 -53.72 32.98 -62.19
C THR A 1006 -54.29 33.74 -63.41
N PRO A 1007 -55.39 34.51 -63.26
CA PRO A 1007 -55.91 35.30 -64.36
C PRO A 1007 -54.97 36.46 -64.71
N LYS A 1008 -54.97 36.88 -65.98
CA LYS A 1008 -54.24 38.06 -66.43
C LYS A 1008 -55.21 39.05 -67.08
N ASP A 1009 -55.18 40.30 -66.64
CA ASP A 1009 -56.04 41.38 -67.14
C ASP A 1009 -57.54 41.03 -67.12
N GLY A 1010 -57.97 40.25 -66.12
CA GLY A 1010 -59.35 39.76 -65.97
C GLY A 1010 -59.70 38.53 -66.81
N ILE A 1011 -58.78 38.02 -67.64
CA ILE A 1011 -58.98 36.85 -68.50
C ILE A 1011 -58.60 35.58 -67.72
N PRO A 1012 -59.51 34.59 -67.58
CA PRO A 1012 -59.18 33.29 -67.01
C PRO A 1012 -58.33 32.46 -67.96
N TRP A 1013 -57.35 31.76 -67.40
CA TRP A 1013 -56.47 30.84 -68.11
C TRP A 1013 -56.52 29.45 -67.46
N TYR A 1014 -56.30 28.43 -68.28
CA TYR A 1014 -56.33 27.03 -67.88
C TYR A 1014 -55.19 26.26 -68.53
N VAL A 1015 -55.01 25.01 -68.12
CA VAL A 1015 -54.04 24.09 -68.73
C VAL A 1015 -54.78 23.06 -69.58
N ALA A 1016 -54.50 23.02 -70.87
CA ALA A 1016 -55.06 22.04 -71.80
C ALA A 1016 -54.53 20.62 -71.50
N SER A 1017 -55.19 19.60 -72.08
CA SER A 1017 -54.73 18.20 -71.97
C SER A 1017 -53.34 17.94 -72.58
N THR A 1018 -52.84 18.86 -73.41
CA THR A 1018 -51.48 18.87 -73.97
C THR A 1018 -50.44 19.53 -73.07
N GLY A 1019 -50.86 20.15 -71.95
CA GLY A 1019 -50.00 20.89 -71.02
C GLY A 1019 -49.75 22.35 -71.38
N PHE A 1020 -50.32 22.83 -72.49
CA PHE A 1020 -50.24 24.23 -72.94
C PHE A 1020 -51.33 25.10 -72.30
N LEU A 1021 -51.07 26.40 -72.21
CA LEU A 1021 -52.07 27.37 -71.75
C LEU A 1021 -53.23 27.48 -72.74
N THR A 1022 -54.44 27.67 -72.21
CA THR A 1022 -55.67 27.90 -73.01
C THR A 1022 -56.63 28.81 -72.26
N THR A 1023 -57.44 29.56 -72.99
CA THR A 1023 -58.56 30.36 -72.43
C THR A 1023 -59.88 29.57 -72.41
N VAL A 1024 -59.87 28.33 -72.91
CA VAL A 1024 -61.04 27.43 -72.91
C VAL A 1024 -60.96 26.50 -71.71
N GLU A 1025 -62.04 26.41 -70.94
CA GLU A 1025 -62.10 25.55 -69.75
C GLU A 1025 -61.97 24.05 -70.11
N PRO A 1026 -61.03 23.28 -69.50
CA PRO A 1026 -60.71 21.89 -69.88
C PRO A 1026 -61.58 20.76 -69.29
#